data_AF-A0A094A2X4-F1
#
_entry.id   AF-A0A094A2X4-F1
#
_cell.length_a   1.000
_cell.length_b   1.000
_cell.length_c   1.000
_cell.angle_alpha   90.00
_cell.angle_beta   90.00
_cell.angle_gamma   90.00
#
_symmetry.space_group_name_H-M   'P 1'
#
loop_
_entity.id
_entity.type
_entity.pdbx_description
1 polymer ?
#
loop_
_entity_poly.entity_id
_entity_poly.type
_entity_poly.pdbx_seq_one_letter_code
_entity_poly.pdbx_strand_id
1 'polypeptide(L)'
;MVGGFPSTVESRAFRGSKAATTAGFESRMEDVKPSKSDLNVLILDYLTAEGYPTAAERFSKEANLNPAKQQDSVLFRNRIQHDIHLGSIQNAIEAINELNPQILDSDTSLHFALLRLQLIELIRESSLTPGGNIGPALTFATTQLAPKAPSDPAFLEDLERTMALLIFPPDQLEPQLAELLHPDLRKKVADRVNEAILASQGQRRNAAIRNLVKLRSWAEGASKDAKITLPDQLDLGLNGDVPGADRARRSGGATAGVGSYTCVKDPRTMLRSPRIAPFVSSSNVATLRARALQQLPSARGRAIQYASQASRGPHTLRRRPQVVGALRNPNWRHISHTPIRLSPGKQVLKTRSRALNFVYRAAAWLGISVTVASAGIIGFFLYDASTYREDLSQKDIQISDLALNPKLGGPKNLPIAEVLMDDEDDADMELQQSKPRLVILGGGWGSVALIKELNVEDYHVTLVSPTNYFLFTPMLPSATVGTLELRSLAEPIRRIVSNIKGHFIKARAEGVEFSEKLVEVSQVGTDGKRTHFYLPYDKLVIGVGSTTNPYGVKGLDNCNFLKDLDDARKIKHKILNNLEAASLPTTSEEERKRLLSFVVCGGGPTGVEFAAELFDLLNEDLTQYFPRLIRNEVSVHLIQSRGHILNTYDEAVSKYAEDRFSRDQVQVLTNSRVKEVQSDKILFTQKDEHGETITKELPMGFCLWSTGVSQTDFSKNVAEKLGDTQTNRHALETDSHLRLVGAPLGDVYAIGDCSTVQNNVADNLVSFLNNLAYEKGRDPKTMHIEFSEWIQVGRRIRRQFPQASEHLKRLDKLFEAYDKDQSGTLDFGEMRELLMQIDKTLTSLPATAQRAHQQGQYLAHKFNKLARAAPGLRMNEVLDGDLDDAVYKSFQYHHLGSLAYLGNSAVFDLGGGWNVLGGLWAVYAWRSVYFAQSVSIRTRLLLAMDWAKRALFGRDMMTF
;
A
#
# COMPACT_ATOMS: atom_id res chain seq x y z
N MET A 1 -21.64 -21.34 39.62
CA MET A 1 -21.66 -22.44 40.62
C MET A 1 -20.48 -23.35 40.38
N VAL A 2 -19.38 -23.20 41.12
CA VAL A 2 -18.61 -24.24 41.80
C VAL A 2 -17.68 -23.45 42.74
N GLY A 3 -18.06 -23.39 44.01
CA GLY A 3 -17.23 -22.85 45.09
C GLY A 3 -16.27 -23.92 45.62
N GLY A 4 -15.40 -23.49 46.55
CA GLY A 4 -14.32 -24.23 47.20
C GLY A 4 -14.38 -25.76 47.18
N PHE A 5 -13.27 -26.37 46.77
CA PHE A 5 -13.07 -27.81 46.88
C PHE A 5 -13.02 -28.23 48.35
N PRO A 6 -13.89 -29.14 48.82
CA PRO A 6 -13.69 -29.81 50.09
C PRO A 6 -12.59 -30.85 49.91
N SER A 7 -11.65 -30.86 50.85
CA SER A 7 -10.64 -31.91 51.03
C SER A 7 -11.30 -33.18 51.58
N THR A 8 -12.08 -33.88 50.74
CA THR A 8 -12.48 -35.30 50.85
C THR A 8 -13.66 -35.52 49.91
N VAL A 9 -13.43 -36.16 48.77
CA VAL A 9 -14.50 -36.79 47.99
C VAL A 9 -14.26 -38.30 48.10
N GLU A 10 -15.14 -38.96 48.83
CA GLU A 10 -15.19 -40.41 48.96
C GLU A 10 -15.20 -41.09 47.58
N SER A 11 -14.37 -42.12 47.46
CA SER A 11 -14.23 -42.98 46.30
C SER A 11 -15.54 -43.71 46.00
N ARG A 12 -16.39 -43.15 45.12
CA ARG A 12 -17.43 -43.92 44.46
C ARG A 12 -16.77 -44.79 43.40
N ALA A 13 -16.59 -46.07 43.74
CA ALA A 13 -16.05 -47.08 42.85
C ALA A 13 -16.86 -47.15 41.54
N PHE A 14 -16.28 -46.67 40.45
CA PHE A 14 -16.72 -46.97 39.08
C PHE A 14 -16.43 -48.45 38.81
N ARG A 15 -17.31 -49.34 39.27
CA ARG A 15 -17.31 -50.74 38.81
C ARG A 15 -18.03 -50.80 37.47
N GLY A 16 -17.24 -51.06 36.43
CA GLY A 16 -17.71 -51.51 35.13
C GLY A 16 -17.57 -50.49 34.01
N SER A 17 -16.45 -50.53 33.28
CA SER A 17 -16.42 -50.31 31.83
C SER A 17 -15.06 -50.70 31.26
N LYS A 18 -15.09 -51.22 30.04
CA LYS A 18 -14.00 -51.80 29.24
C LYS A 18 -12.81 -50.84 29.09
N ALA A 19 -11.62 -51.42 28.84
CA ALA A 19 -10.43 -50.69 28.40
C ALA A 19 -10.82 -49.64 27.35
N ALA A 20 -10.55 -48.37 27.63
CA ALA A 20 -10.85 -47.28 26.71
C ALA A 20 -9.88 -47.39 25.52
N THR A 21 -10.34 -47.90 24.38
CA THR A 21 -9.58 -47.83 23.14
C THR A 21 -9.44 -46.36 22.73
N THR A 22 -8.30 -45.98 22.11
CA THR A 22 -8.07 -44.60 21.62
C THR A 22 -9.23 -44.09 20.77
N ALA A 23 -9.77 -44.95 19.89
CA ALA A 23 -10.95 -44.66 19.07
C ALA A 23 -12.23 -44.39 19.89
N GLY A 24 -12.42 -45.06 21.04
CA GLY A 24 -13.56 -44.83 21.92
C GLY A 24 -13.44 -43.54 22.74
N PHE A 25 -12.21 -43.10 23.04
CA PHE A 25 -11.95 -41.80 23.66
C PHE A 25 -12.16 -40.65 22.66
N GLU A 26 -11.63 -40.79 21.44
CA GLU A 26 -11.80 -39.82 20.35
C GLU A 26 -13.28 -39.65 19.95
N SER A 27 -14.03 -40.75 19.82
CA SER A 27 -15.47 -40.70 19.55
C SER A 27 -16.25 -39.95 20.65
N ARG A 28 -15.90 -40.16 21.94
CA ARG A 28 -16.52 -39.42 23.05
C ARG A 28 -16.09 -37.95 23.10
N MET A 29 -14.88 -37.62 22.67
CA MET A 29 -14.43 -36.24 22.51
C MET A 29 -15.19 -35.51 21.41
N GLU A 30 -15.43 -36.17 20.26
CA GLU A 30 -16.23 -35.62 19.17
C GLU A 30 -17.69 -35.35 19.55
N ASP A 31 -18.25 -36.18 20.45
CA ASP A 31 -19.60 -36.01 21.00
C ASP A 31 -19.71 -34.82 21.98
N VAL A 32 -18.61 -34.42 22.63
CA VAL A 32 -18.57 -33.30 23.58
C VAL A 32 -18.13 -32.02 22.86
N LYS A 33 -19.09 -31.35 22.21
CA LYS A 33 -18.85 -30.05 21.56
C LYS A 33 -19.13 -28.91 22.56
N PRO A 34 -18.11 -28.18 23.04
CA PRO A 34 -18.33 -27.05 23.92
C PRO A 34 -19.14 -25.97 23.18
N SER A 35 -20.05 -25.30 23.89
CA SER A 35 -20.84 -24.23 23.30
C SER A 35 -19.95 -23.03 22.95
N LYS A 36 -20.26 -22.33 21.86
CA LYS A 36 -19.54 -21.11 21.47
C LYS A 36 -19.57 -20.05 22.59
N SER A 37 -20.65 -19.99 23.37
CA SER A 37 -20.76 -19.10 24.53
C SER A 37 -19.78 -19.47 25.64
N ASP A 38 -19.60 -20.75 25.95
CA ASP A 38 -18.66 -21.18 26.99
C ASP A 38 -17.22 -20.92 26.59
N LEU A 39 -16.88 -21.13 25.31
CA LEU A 39 -15.58 -20.78 24.76
C LEU A 39 -15.33 -19.28 24.82
N ASN A 40 -16.32 -18.46 24.46
CA ASN A 40 -16.20 -17.00 24.52
C ASN A 40 -16.02 -16.51 25.96
N VAL A 41 -16.73 -17.10 26.93
CA VAL A 41 -16.54 -16.77 28.36
C VAL A 41 -15.14 -17.17 28.83
N LEU A 42 -14.63 -18.33 28.39
CA LEU A 42 -13.29 -18.79 28.74
C LEU A 42 -12.20 -17.89 28.15
N ILE A 43 -12.37 -17.42 26.92
CA ILE A 43 -11.45 -16.48 26.25
C ILE A 43 -11.49 -15.12 26.96
N LEU A 44 -12.69 -14.61 27.29
CA LEU A 44 -12.82 -13.35 28.01
C LEU A 44 -12.23 -13.43 29.42
N ASP A 45 -12.41 -14.55 30.12
CA ASP A 45 -11.79 -14.82 31.43
C ASP A 45 -10.27 -14.83 31.34
N TYR A 46 -9.68 -15.44 30.30
CA TYR A 46 -8.23 -15.38 30.07
C TYR A 46 -7.75 -13.95 29.82
N LEU A 47 -8.40 -13.22 28.90
CA LEU A 47 -8.01 -11.84 28.57
C LEU A 47 -8.13 -10.90 29.77
N THR A 48 -9.11 -11.11 30.65
CA THR A 48 -9.31 -10.30 31.86
C THR A 48 -8.38 -10.72 33.00
N ALA A 49 -8.13 -12.02 33.21
CA ALA A 49 -7.25 -12.51 34.27
C ALA A 49 -5.78 -12.15 34.00
N GLU A 50 -5.32 -12.29 32.76
CA GLU A 50 -3.93 -12.02 32.35
C GLU A 50 -3.64 -10.53 32.08
N GLY A 51 -4.67 -9.67 32.11
CA GLY A 51 -4.46 -8.22 32.04
C GLY A 51 -4.38 -7.64 30.64
N TYR A 52 -5.20 -8.11 29.69
CA TYR A 52 -5.28 -7.60 28.30
C TYR A 52 -6.55 -6.75 28.07
N PRO A 53 -6.62 -5.49 28.55
CA PRO A 53 -7.85 -4.68 28.60
C PRO A 53 -8.46 -4.40 27.23
N THR A 54 -7.66 -3.98 26.25
CA THR A 54 -8.14 -3.63 24.90
C THR A 54 -8.59 -4.86 24.11
N ALA A 55 -7.89 -5.99 24.28
CA ALA A 55 -8.27 -7.25 23.65
C ALA A 55 -9.58 -7.78 24.24
N ALA A 56 -9.72 -7.73 25.57
CA ALA A 56 -10.95 -8.06 26.26
C ALA A 56 -12.12 -7.18 25.81
N GLU A 57 -11.90 -5.87 25.65
CA GLU A 57 -12.91 -4.92 25.18
C GLU A 57 -13.38 -5.23 23.76
N ARG A 58 -12.45 -5.36 22.81
CA ARG A 58 -12.77 -5.68 21.41
C ARG A 58 -13.48 -7.02 21.30
N PHE A 59 -12.95 -8.03 22.00
CA PHE A 59 -13.55 -9.36 22.03
C PHE A 59 -14.94 -9.35 22.67
N SER A 60 -15.15 -8.58 23.75
CA SER A 60 -16.47 -8.46 24.38
C SER A 60 -17.51 -7.82 23.44
N LYS A 61 -17.11 -6.81 22.66
CA LYS A 61 -17.95 -6.17 21.63
C LYS A 61 -18.29 -7.14 20.50
N GLU A 62 -17.32 -7.92 20.04
CA GLU A 62 -17.51 -8.91 18.98
C GLU A 62 -18.35 -10.13 19.44
N ALA A 63 -18.15 -10.56 20.68
CA ALA A 63 -18.84 -11.70 21.28
C ALA A 63 -20.18 -11.35 21.95
N ASN A 64 -20.56 -10.06 21.95
CA ASN A 64 -21.76 -9.51 22.61
C ASN A 64 -21.85 -9.88 24.11
N LEU A 65 -20.71 -9.78 24.82
CA LEU A 65 -20.57 -10.01 26.26
C LEU A 65 -20.49 -8.66 27.00
N ASN A 66 -20.99 -8.59 28.24
CA ASN A 66 -21.15 -7.32 28.97
C ASN A 66 -19.87 -6.97 29.78
N PRO A 67 -19.11 -5.90 29.47
CA PRO A 67 -17.77 -5.66 30.05
C PRO A 67 -17.71 -4.68 31.24
N ALA A 68 -18.81 -4.02 31.59
CA ALA A 68 -18.78 -2.72 32.27
C ALA A 68 -18.32 -2.67 33.75
N LYS A 69 -18.08 -3.78 34.45
CA LYS A 69 -17.68 -3.77 35.88
C LYS A 69 -16.23 -4.18 36.17
N GLN A 70 -15.49 -4.69 35.18
CA GLN A 70 -14.13 -5.22 35.37
C GLN A 70 -13.02 -4.35 34.77
N GLN A 71 -13.36 -3.30 34.01
CA GLN A 71 -12.42 -2.58 33.15
C GLN A 71 -11.39 -1.76 33.94
N ASP A 72 -11.81 -1.05 34.99
CA ASP A 72 -10.91 -0.20 35.77
C ASP A 72 -9.89 -1.02 36.58
N SER A 73 -10.30 -2.17 37.13
CA SER A 73 -9.39 -3.10 37.83
C SER A 73 -8.39 -3.75 36.87
N VAL A 74 -8.79 -4.09 35.64
CA VAL A 74 -7.90 -4.67 34.63
C VAL A 74 -6.87 -3.64 34.14
N LEU A 75 -7.29 -2.39 33.91
CA LEU A 75 -6.40 -1.30 33.52
C LEU A 75 -5.36 -0.99 34.61
N PHE A 76 -5.80 -0.95 35.87
CA PHE A 76 -4.90 -0.69 37.00
C PHE A 76 -3.88 -1.83 37.19
N ARG A 77 -4.30 -3.10 37.08
CA ARG A 77 -3.40 -4.26 37.13
C ARG A 77 -2.40 -4.27 35.97
N ASN A 78 -2.86 -3.93 34.76
CA ASN A 78 -1.99 -3.85 33.59
C ASN A 78 -0.93 -2.76 33.76
N ARG A 79 -1.29 -1.59 34.32
CA ARG A 79 -0.33 -0.53 34.65
C ARG A 79 0.77 -1.00 35.60
N ILE A 80 0.40 -1.68 36.69
CA ILE A 80 1.38 -2.23 37.65
C ILE A 80 2.33 -3.23 36.97
N GLN A 81 1.80 -4.15 36.15
CA GLN A 81 2.64 -5.10 35.42
C GLN A 81 3.56 -4.39 34.43
N HIS A 82 3.05 -3.39 33.72
CA HIS A 82 3.81 -2.59 32.76
C HIS A 82 4.97 -1.85 33.44
N ASP A 83 4.72 -1.23 34.61
CA ASP A 83 5.77 -0.58 35.40
C ASP A 83 6.86 -1.57 35.83
N ILE A 84 6.48 -2.81 36.21
CA ILE A 84 7.45 -3.88 36.53
C ILE A 84 8.25 -4.30 35.29
N HIS A 85 7.62 -4.44 34.13
CA HIS A 85 8.29 -4.83 32.89
C HIS A 85 9.31 -3.77 32.43
N LEU A 86 8.95 -2.49 32.51
CA LEU A 86 9.82 -1.35 32.18
C LEU A 86 10.97 -1.15 33.18
N GLY A 87 10.93 -1.79 34.35
CA GLY A 87 11.91 -1.60 35.42
C GLY A 87 11.63 -0.40 36.33
N SER A 88 10.44 0.21 36.23
CA SER A 88 9.97 1.27 37.13
C SER A 88 9.38 0.69 38.42
N ILE A 89 10.17 -0.07 39.17
CA ILE A 89 9.68 -0.90 40.29
C ILE A 89 9.14 -0.04 41.44
N GLN A 90 9.74 1.12 41.70
CA GLN A 90 9.23 2.06 42.71
C GLN A 90 7.80 2.52 42.40
N ASN A 91 7.50 2.90 41.15
CA ASN A 91 6.16 3.26 40.71
C ASN A 91 5.18 2.07 40.87
N ALA A 92 5.65 0.85 40.57
CA ALA A 92 4.84 -0.34 40.75
C ALA A 92 4.50 -0.60 42.24
N ILE A 93 5.45 -0.43 43.16
CA ILE A 93 5.22 -0.58 44.61
C ILE A 93 4.22 0.47 45.11
N GLU A 94 4.37 1.73 44.68
CA GLU A 94 3.44 2.81 45.02
C GLU A 94 2.03 2.51 44.50
N ALA A 95 1.90 2.11 43.23
CA ALA A 95 0.62 1.73 42.65
C ALA A 95 -0.02 0.51 43.35
N ILE A 96 0.77 -0.49 43.78
CA ILE A 96 0.24 -1.63 44.55
C ILE A 96 -0.29 -1.15 45.92
N ASN A 97 0.43 -0.26 46.60
CA ASN A 97 0.01 0.30 47.89
C ASN A 97 -1.23 1.19 47.76
N GLU A 98 -1.35 1.97 46.68
CA GLU A 98 -2.55 2.75 46.36
C GLU A 98 -3.77 1.85 46.13
N LEU A 99 -3.56 0.69 45.49
CA LEU A 99 -4.63 -0.26 45.22
C LEU A 99 -5.13 -0.95 46.48
N ASN A 100 -4.21 -1.54 47.24
CA ASN A 100 -4.48 -2.16 48.53
C ASN A 100 -3.17 -2.34 49.31
N PRO A 101 -2.93 -1.57 50.39
CA PRO A 101 -1.68 -1.63 51.15
C PRO A 101 -1.46 -3.00 51.82
N GLN A 102 -2.53 -3.77 52.08
CA GLN A 102 -2.42 -5.09 52.71
C GLN A 102 -1.79 -6.15 51.80
N ILE A 103 -1.67 -5.92 50.49
CA ILE A 103 -1.08 -6.89 49.55
C ILE A 103 0.40 -7.14 49.88
N LEU A 104 1.17 -6.08 50.06
CA LEU A 104 2.60 -6.19 50.37
C LEU A 104 2.87 -6.53 51.84
N ASP A 105 1.96 -6.14 52.74
CA ASP A 105 2.04 -6.48 54.16
C ASP A 105 1.75 -7.97 54.43
N SER A 106 0.88 -8.59 53.61
CA SER A 106 0.49 -9.99 53.77
C SER A 106 1.43 -10.98 53.06
N ASP A 107 2.09 -10.57 51.98
CA ASP A 107 3.07 -11.38 51.25
C ASP A 107 4.47 -10.77 51.32
N THR A 108 5.16 -11.04 52.44
CA THR A 108 6.54 -10.59 52.69
C THR A 108 7.52 -11.07 51.60
N SER A 109 7.26 -12.24 50.98
CA SER A 109 8.09 -12.79 49.90
C SER A 109 7.94 -12.01 48.61
N LEU A 110 6.72 -11.60 48.25
CA LEU A 110 6.46 -10.76 47.09
C LEU A 110 7.07 -9.37 47.26
N HIS A 111 6.92 -8.78 48.44
CA HIS A 111 7.50 -7.47 48.75
C HIS A 111 9.04 -7.51 48.67
N PHE A 112 9.68 -8.56 49.21
CA PHE A 112 11.12 -8.75 49.07
C PHE A 112 11.56 -8.91 47.61
N ALA A 113 10.81 -9.66 46.79
CA ALA A 113 11.11 -9.83 45.37
C ALA A 113 11.04 -8.52 44.57
N LEU A 114 10.09 -7.62 44.89
CA LEU A 114 10.00 -6.29 44.27
C LEU A 114 11.18 -5.41 44.68
N LEU A 115 11.53 -5.38 45.98
CA LEU A 115 12.71 -4.64 46.45
C LEU A 115 14.00 -5.17 45.82
N ARG A 116 14.10 -6.48 45.60
CA ARG A 116 15.24 -7.09 44.89
C ARG A 116 15.33 -6.62 43.44
N LEU A 117 14.21 -6.54 42.71
CA LEU A 117 14.20 -6.00 41.35
C LEU A 117 14.65 -4.53 41.34
N GLN A 118 14.16 -3.70 42.27
CA GLN A 118 14.60 -2.30 42.37
C GLN A 118 16.11 -2.19 42.63
N LEU A 119 16.68 -3.06 43.45
CA LEU A 119 18.14 -3.11 43.67
C LEU A 119 18.89 -3.47 42.37
N ILE A 120 18.38 -4.44 41.58
CA ILE A 120 18.98 -4.81 40.29
C ILE A 120 18.96 -3.63 39.30
N GLU A 121 17.89 -2.84 39.27
CA GLU A 121 17.81 -1.64 38.41
C GLU A 121 18.82 -0.56 38.83
N LEU A 122 18.95 -0.30 40.13
CA LEU A 122 19.96 0.65 40.64
C LEU A 122 21.40 0.21 40.31
N ILE A 123 21.66 -1.11 40.37
CA ILE A 123 22.95 -1.69 39.96
C ILE A 123 23.17 -1.48 38.46
N ARG A 124 22.15 -1.69 37.63
CA ARG A 124 22.21 -1.50 36.17
C ARG A 124 22.49 -0.04 35.80
N GLU A 125 21.79 0.91 36.42
CA GLU A 125 22.01 2.35 36.21
C GLU A 125 23.45 2.78 36.56
N SER A 126 23.97 2.28 37.68
CA SER A 126 25.35 2.57 38.10
C SER A 126 26.42 1.93 37.19
N SER A 127 26.08 0.87 36.44
CA SER A 127 27.00 0.18 35.53
C SER A 127 27.06 0.77 34.12
N LEU A 128 26.08 1.59 33.72
CA LEU A 128 25.98 2.19 32.37
C LEU A 128 26.88 3.43 32.18
N THR A 129 27.39 4.03 33.26
CA THR A 129 28.28 5.20 33.21
C THR A 129 29.70 4.84 33.66
N PRO A 130 30.76 5.15 32.88
CA PRO A 130 32.14 4.97 33.32
C PRO A 130 32.41 5.82 34.57
N GLY A 131 32.63 5.18 35.73
CA GLY A 131 32.77 5.84 37.03
C GLY A 131 31.46 6.05 37.81
N GLY A 132 30.40 5.29 37.47
CA GLY A 132 29.09 5.38 38.12
C GLY A 132 29.12 5.23 39.63
N ASN A 133 28.33 6.05 40.32
CA ASN A 133 28.23 6.06 41.78
C ASN A 133 27.35 4.89 42.26
N ILE A 134 27.95 3.91 42.94
CA ILE A 134 27.26 2.74 43.50
C ILE A 134 26.53 3.07 44.82
N GLY A 135 26.76 4.25 45.39
CA GLY A 135 26.19 4.71 46.67
C GLY A 135 24.67 4.55 46.80
N PRO A 136 23.85 4.88 45.79
CA PRO A 136 22.40 4.67 45.85
C PRO A 136 22.01 3.19 46.01
N ALA A 137 22.66 2.27 45.28
CA ALA A 137 22.40 0.84 45.39
C ALA A 137 22.78 0.28 46.77
N LEU A 138 23.94 0.68 47.30
CA LEU A 138 24.40 0.28 48.65
C LEU A 138 23.48 0.82 49.75
N THR A 139 23.07 2.07 49.63
CA THR A 139 22.15 2.71 50.59
C THR A 139 20.80 2.01 50.57
N PHE A 140 20.29 1.70 49.37
CA PHE A 140 19.01 1.00 49.21
C PHE A 140 19.07 -0.44 49.76
N ALA A 141 20.12 -1.20 49.44
CA ALA A 141 20.32 -2.54 49.99
C ALA A 141 20.38 -2.53 51.53
N THR A 142 21.10 -1.58 52.11
CA THR A 142 21.28 -1.45 53.58
C THR A 142 19.99 -1.04 54.28
N THR A 143 19.20 -0.14 53.68
CA THR A 143 18.00 0.42 54.32
C THR A 143 16.76 -0.44 54.11
N GLN A 144 16.59 -1.05 52.94
CA GLN A 144 15.35 -1.72 52.55
C GLN A 144 15.43 -3.26 52.58
N LEU A 145 16.55 -3.86 52.13
CA LEU A 145 16.67 -5.33 52.02
C LEU A 145 17.37 -5.96 53.23
N ALA A 146 18.45 -5.35 53.74
CA ALA A 146 19.25 -5.91 54.84
C ALA A 146 18.45 -6.16 56.14
N PRO A 147 17.49 -5.30 56.55
CA PRO A 147 16.67 -5.59 57.73
C PRO A 147 15.72 -6.79 57.54
N LYS A 148 15.37 -7.13 56.29
CA LYS A 148 14.42 -8.20 55.94
C LYS A 148 15.13 -9.53 55.63
N ALA A 149 16.40 -9.51 55.23
CA ALA A 149 17.18 -10.69 54.88
C ALA A 149 17.28 -11.78 55.98
N PRO A 150 17.39 -11.45 57.29
CA PRO A 150 17.48 -12.48 58.35
C PRO A 150 16.17 -13.23 58.60
N SER A 151 15.04 -12.78 58.04
CA SER A 151 13.73 -13.37 58.29
C SER A 151 13.46 -14.66 57.52
N ASP A 152 14.18 -14.89 56.42
CA ASP A 152 14.09 -16.10 55.58
C ASP A 152 15.48 -16.43 55.01
N PRO A 153 16.01 -17.65 55.19
CA PRO A 153 17.26 -18.07 54.58
C PRO A 153 17.33 -17.84 53.06
N ALA A 154 16.20 -17.94 52.35
CA ALA A 154 16.13 -17.69 50.91
C ALA A 154 16.35 -16.20 50.55
N PHE A 155 15.93 -15.26 51.42
CA PHE A 155 16.15 -13.83 51.20
C PHE A 155 17.62 -13.45 51.35
N LEU A 156 18.31 -14.09 52.28
CA LEU A 156 19.75 -13.90 52.47
C LEU A 156 20.51 -14.34 51.20
N GLU A 157 20.22 -15.55 50.71
CA GLU A 157 20.82 -16.07 49.48
C GLU A 157 20.50 -15.19 48.26
N ASP A 158 19.26 -14.72 48.14
CA ASP A 158 18.84 -13.85 47.05
C ASP A 158 19.52 -12.48 47.08
N LEU A 159 19.73 -11.91 48.27
CA LEU A 159 20.46 -10.67 48.48
C LEU A 159 21.95 -10.84 48.16
N GLU A 160 22.59 -11.91 48.65
CA GLU A 160 23.99 -12.21 48.36
C GLU A 160 24.26 -12.33 46.86
N ARG A 161 23.40 -13.08 46.14
CA ARG A 161 23.48 -13.22 44.68
C ARG A 161 23.27 -11.91 43.95
N THR A 162 22.34 -11.07 44.39
CA THR A 162 22.11 -9.76 43.77
C THR A 162 23.28 -8.79 44.05
N MET A 163 23.89 -8.84 45.23
CA MET A 163 25.06 -8.02 45.58
C MET A 163 26.32 -8.44 44.80
N ALA A 164 26.43 -9.71 44.39
CA ALA A 164 27.53 -10.17 43.54
C ALA A 164 27.59 -9.42 42.19
N LEU A 165 26.46 -8.92 41.68
CA LEU A 165 26.39 -8.13 40.44
C LEU A 165 27.18 -6.80 40.51
N LEU A 166 27.51 -6.32 41.71
CA LEU A 166 28.35 -5.13 41.90
C LEU A 166 29.85 -5.39 41.70
N ILE A 167 30.27 -6.66 41.81
CA ILE A 167 31.68 -7.06 41.81
C ILE A 167 32.08 -7.60 40.44
N PHE A 168 31.17 -8.30 39.77
CA PHE A 168 31.44 -8.97 38.51
C PHE A 168 30.85 -8.20 37.32
N PRO A 169 31.65 -7.85 36.29
CA PRO A 169 31.12 -7.23 35.08
C PRO A 169 30.18 -8.18 34.32
N PRO A 170 29.20 -7.66 33.56
CA PRO A 170 28.17 -8.47 32.91
C PRO A 170 28.73 -9.54 31.96
N ASP A 171 29.91 -9.30 31.39
CA ASP A 171 30.58 -10.22 30.45
C ASP A 171 31.26 -11.43 31.14
N GLN A 172 31.33 -11.45 32.47
CA GLN A 172 31.99 -12.51 33.27
C GLN A 172 31.06 -13.18 34.29
N LEU A 173 29.74 -13.03 34.16
CA LEU A 173 28.77 -13.61 35.08
C LEU A 173 28.57 -15.11 34.84
N GLU A 174 28.53 -15.89 35.93
CA GLU A 174 28.05 -17.27 35.87
C GLU A 174 26.58 -17.34 35.40
N PRO A 175 26.14 -18.43 34.74
CA PRO A 175 24.78 -18.55 34.21
C PRO A 175 23.65 -18.30 35.23
N GLN A 176 23.88 -18.61 36.51
CA GLN A 176 22.92 -18.39 37.58
C GLN A 176 22.77 -16.91 37.96
N LEU A 177 23.85 -16.13 37.87
CA LEU A 177 23.84 -14.67 38.12
C LEU A 177 23.34 -13.91 36.88
N ALA A 178 23.65 -14.41 35.68
CA ALA A 178 23.14 -13.88 34.42
C ALA A 178 21.59 -13.97 34.33
N GLU A 179 20.96 -14.99 34.93
CA GLU A 179 19.49 -15.10 35.01
C GLU A 179 18.86 -13.89 35.73
N LEU A 180 19.56 -13.27 36.68
CA LEU A 180 19.06 -12.10 37.43
C LEU A 180 18.94 -10.84 36.57
N LEU A 181 19.74 -10.75 35.50
CA LEU A 181 19.68 -9.63 34.55
C LEU A 181 18.66 -9.88 33.42
N HIS A 182 18.20 -11.11 33.27
CA HIS A 182 17.28 -11.50 32.21
C HIS A 182 15.85 -10.97 32.46
N PRO A 183 15.13 -10.51 31.43
CA PRO A 183 13.75 -10.00 31.56
C PRO A 183 12.76 -11.01 32.18
N ASP A 184 13.08 -12.30 32.15
CA ASP A 184 12.23 -13.36 32.71
C ASP A 184 12.02 -13.22 34.22
N LEU A 185 12.97 -12.65 34.97
CA LEU A 185 12.81 -12.44 36.40
C LEU A 185 11.71 -11.39 36.66
N ARG A 186 11.71 -10.28 35.91
CA ARG A 186 10.66 -9.26 35.98
C ARG A 186 9.29 -9.85 35.65
N LYS A 187 9.23 -10.72 34.63
CA LYS A 187 8.00 -11.43 34.25
C LYS A 187 7.47 -12.34 35.37
N LYS A 188 8.34 -13.16 36.00
CA LYS A 188 7.95 -14.02 37.12
C LYS A 188 7.40 -13.22 38.30
N VAL A 189 7.99 -12.06 38.61
CA VAL A 189 7.53 -11.19 39.70
C VAL A 189 6.22 -10.49 39.31
N ALA A 190 6.10 -9.98 38.08
CA ALA A 190 4.86 -9.38 37.57
C ALA A 190 3.67 -10.36 37.61
N ASP A 191 3.90 -11.63 37.26
CA ASP A 191 2.91 -12.70 37.37
C ASP A 191 2.47 -12.90 38.84
N ARG A 192 3.42 -12.99 39.78
CA ARG A 192 3.11 -13.11 41.22
C ARG A 192 2.35 -11.90 41.76
N VAL A 193 2.70 -10.69 41.33
CA VAL A 193 1.97 -9.46 41.68
C VAL A 193 0.53 -9.53 41.16
N ASN A 194 0.32 -9.97 39.92
CA ASN A 194 -1.02 -10.14 39.36
C ASN A 194 -1.85 -11.14 40.18
N GLU A 195 -1.27 -12.28 40.53
CA GLU A 195 -1.94 -13.31 41.34
C GLU A 195 -2.34 -12.78 42.72
N ALA A 196 -1.45 -12.00 43.36
CA ALA A 196 -1.70 -11.40 44.66
C ALA A 196 -2.81 -10.34 44.62
N ILE A 197 -2.81 -9.49 43.58
CA ILE A 197 -3.88 -8.51 43.37
C ILE A 197 -5.22 -9.22 43.12
N LEU A 198 -5.25 -10.23 42.25
CA LEU A 198 -6.45 -11.03 41.98
C LEU A 198 -6.98 -11.70 43.25
N ALA A 199 -6.08 -12.26 44.08
CA ALA A 199 -6.45 -12.85 45.36
C ALA A 199 -7.07 -11.82 46.33
N SER A 200 -6.49 -10.62 46.41
CA SER A 200 -6.99 -9.55 47.28
C SER A 200 -8.39 -9.06 46.90
N GLN A 201 -8.74 -9.16 45.61
CA GLN A 201 -10.05 -8.78 45.07
C GLN A 201 -11.09 -9.92 45.14
N GLY A 202 -10.77 -11.04 45.80
CA GLY A 202 -11.62 -12.23 45.85
C GLY A 202 -11.83 -12.90 44.48
N GLN A 203 -10.97 -12.57 43.50
CA GLN A 203 -10.98 -13.16 42.16
C GLN A 203 -10.09 -14.40 42.11
N ARG A 204 -10.22 -15.20 41.04
CA ARG A 204 -9.36 -16.37 40.83
C ARG A 204 -7.93 -15.89 40.56
N ARG A 205 -6.95 -16.50 41.22
CA ARG A 205 -5.52 -16.20 41.03
C ARG A 205 -5.03 -16.41 39.59
N ASN A 206 -5.67 -17.33 38.86
CA ASN A 206 -5.28 -17.72 37.51
C ASN A 206 -6.51 -17.84 36.61
N ALA A 207 -6.33 -17.64 35.31
CA ALA A 207 -7.36 -17.86 34.30
C ALA A 207 -7.95 -19.28 34.38
N ALA A 208 -9.25 -19.41 34.11
CA ALA A 208 -9.99 -20.67 34.13
C ALA A 208 -9.33 -21.74 33.24
N ILE A 209 -8.79 -21.34 32.09
CA ILE A 209 -8.10 -22.24 31.15
C ILE A 209 -6.85 -22.89 31.78
N ARG A 210 -6.06 -22.14 32.57
CA ARG A 210 -4.89 -22.69 33.29
C ARG A 210 -5.33 -23.76 34.30
N ASN A 211 -6.46 -23.56 34.97
CA ASN A 211 -7.01 -24.53 35.90
C ASN A 211 -7.57 -25.77 35.19
N LEU A 212 -8.15 -25.63 34.00
CA LEU A 212 -8.57 -26.78 33.19
C LEU A 212 -7.37 -27.62 32.75
N VAL A 213 -6.25 -26.99 32.39
CA VAL A 213 -5.00 -27.70 32.07
C VAL A 213 -4.44 -28.41 33.31
N LYS A 214 -4.45 -27.76 34.48
CA LYS A 214 -4.04 -28.39 35.75
C LYS A 214 -4.96 -29.55 36.12
N LEU A 215 -6.27 -29.40 35.96
CA LEU A 215 -7.27 -30.44 36.22
C LEU A 215 -7.08 -31.63 35.28
N ARG A 216 -6.78 -31.38 34.01
CA ARG A 216 -6.44 -32.41 33.03
C ARG A 216 -5.17 -33.16 33.45
N SER A 217 -4.09 -32.44 33.76
CA SER A 217 -2.83 -33.05 34.23
C SER A 217 -3.04 -33.89 35.48
N TRP A 218 -3.84 -33.41 36.43
CA TRP A 218 -4.23 -34.16 37.62
C TRP A 218 -5.06 -35.41 37.28
N ALA A 219 -6.06 -35.29 36.38
CA ALA A 219 -6.90 -36.41 35.97
C ALA A 219 -6.11 -37.48 35.22
N GLU A 220 -5.13 -37.07 34.39
CA GLU A 220 -4.17 -37.98 33.74
C GLU A 220 -3.31 -38.71 34.79
N GLY A 221 -2.81 -38.00 35.81
CA GLY A 221 -2.07 -38.60 36.92
C GLY A 221 -2.91 -39.60 37.72
N ALA A 222 -4.10 -39.20 38.17
CA ALA A 222 -5.02 -40.05 38.92
C ALA A 222 -5.47 -41.30 38.12
N SER A 223 -5.62 -41.18 36.80
CA SER A 223 -5.95 -42.30 35.92
C SER A 223 -4.80 -43.29 35.77
N LYS A 224 -3.55 -42.78 35.71
CA LYS A 224 -2.33 -43.62 35.74
C LYS A 224 -2.22 -44.38 37.07
N ASP A 225 -2.46 -43.71 38.19
CA ASP A 225 -2.44 -44.33 39.53
C ASP A 225 -3.53 -45.40 39.69
N ALA A 226 -4.70 -45.20 39.08
CA ALA A 226 -5.80 -46.15 39.05
C ALA A 226 -5.63 -47.29 38.01
N LYS A 227 -4.49 -47.36 37.30
CA LYS A 227 -4.18 -48.36 36.25
C LYS A 227 -5.17 -48.38 35.08
N ILE A 228 -5.79 -47.24 34.76
CA ILE A 228 -6.65 -47.09 33.58
C ILE A 228 -5.76 -46.81 32.36
N THR A 229 -5.88 -47.62 31.30
CA THR A 229 -5.11 -47.44 30.06
C THR A 229 -5.56 -46.16 29.34
N LEU A 230 -4.70 -45.15 29.28
CA LEU A 230 -4.88 -43.93 28.47
C LEU A 230 -4.03 -44.03 27.20
N PRO A 231 -4.36 -43.29 26.12
CA PRO A 231 -3.51 -43.18 24.94
C PRO A 231 -2.11 -42.63 25.29
N ASP A 232 -1.07 -43.14 24.62
CA ASP A 232 0.34 -42.80 24.90
C ASP A 232 0.66 -41.30 24.79
N GLN A 233 -0.13 -40.56 24.02
CA GLN A 233 -0.01 -39.11 23.85
C GLN A 233 -1.40 -38.50 23.71
N LEU A 234 -1.84 -37.75 24.72
CA LEU A 234 -2.99 -36.87 24.63
C LEU A 234 -2.46 -35.49 24.25
N ASP A 235 -2.63 -35.06 23.00
CA ASP A 235 -2.18 -33.74 22.57
C ASP A 235 -3.04 -32.64 23.23
N LEU A 236 -2.45 -31.46 23.50
CA LEU A 236 -3.17 -30.25 23.86
C LEU A 236 -3.72 -29.51 22.63
N GLY A 237 -3.35 -29.97 21.42
CA GLY A 237 -3.75 -29.35 20.16
C GLY A 237 -3.05 -28.02 19.92
N LEU A 238 -1.91 -27.79 20.59
CA LEU A 238 -1.07 -26.59 20.42
C LEU A 238 -0.07 -26.75 19.27
N ASN A 239 0.16 -27.99 18.84
CA ASN A 239 0.90 -28.29 17.62
C ASN A 239 -0.10 -28.21 16.46
N GLY A 240 -0.04 -27.13 15.68
CA GLY A 240 -0.90 -26.97 14.52
C GLY A 240 -0.78 -28.16 13.57
N ASP A 241 -1.92 -28.60 13.00
CA ASP A 241 -2.06 -29.74 12.11
C ASP A 241 -0.86 -29.94 11.16
N VAL A 242 -0.01 -30.92 11.48
CA VAL A 242 0.93 -31.54 10.54
C VAL A 242 0.18 -32.67 9.85
N PRO A 243 -0.18 -32.56 8.56
CA PRO A 243 -0.80 -33.67 7.85
C PRO A 243 0.28 -34.73 7.60
N GLY A 244 0.28 -35.82 8.37
CA GLY A 244 1.18 -36.94 8.11
C GLY A 244 1.54 -37.87 9.28
N ALA A 245 1.12 -37.60 10.51
CA ALA A 245 1.54 -38.39 11.68
C ALA A 245 0.83 -39.75 11.86
N ASP A 246 0.15 -40.28 10.84
CA ASP A 246 -0.57 -41.57 10.91
C ASP A 246 0.18 -42.78 10.34
N ARG A 247 1.49 -42.68 10.05
CA ARG A 247 2.28 -43.80 9.48
C ARG A 247 3.47 -44.31 10.29
N ALA A 248 3.78 -43.75 11.46
CA ALA A 248 4.91 -44.20 12.28
C ALA A 248 4.54 -45.12 13.47
N ARG A 249 3.39 -45.81 13.43
CA ARG A 249 2.96 -46.77 14.48
C ARG A 249 3.02 -48.24 14.05
N ARG A 250 4.08 -48.63 13.32
CA ARG A 250 4.43 -50.04 13.08
C ARG A 250 5.94 -50.27 13.05
N SER A 251 6.61 -50.13 14.19
CA SER A 251 7.80 -50.92 14.54
C SER A 251 8.19 -50.63 16.00
N GLY A 252 8.34 -51.70 16.78
CA GLY A 252 8.59 -51.62 18.23
C GLY A 252 10.06 -51.41 18.61
N GLY A 253 10.29 -51.27 19.91
CA GLY A 253 11.61 -51.36 20.53
C GLY A 253 11.69 -50.61 21.85
N ALA A 254 11.71 -51.36 22.96
CA ALA A 254 11.90 -50.85 24.31
C ALA A 254 13.34 -50.33 24.54
N THR A 255 13.50 -49.29 25.35
CA THR A 255 14.59 -49.15 26.34
C THR A 255 14.28 -47.99 27.29
N ALA A 256 14.46 -48.25 28.58
CA ALA A 256 14.29 -47.29 29.67
C ALA A 256 15.55 -46.41 29.83
N GLY A 257 15.35 -45.13 30.11
CA GLY A 257 16.41 -44.18 30.46
C GLY A 257 15.85 -42.99 31.23
N VAL A 258 16.31 -42.83 32.46
CA VAL A 258 15.97 -41.75 33.41
C VAL A 258 16.57 -40.42 32.93
N GLY A 259 15.82 -39.32 32.96
CA GLY A 259 16.35 -37.99 32.65
C GLY A 259 15.33 -36.84 32.77
N SER A 260 15.53 -36.00 33.79
CA SER A 260 15.06 -34.62 34.02
C SER A 260 14.20 -33.93 32.95
N TYR A 261 13.01 -33.45 33.35
CA TYR A 261 12.25 -32.45 32.60
C TYR A 261 12.90 -31.06 32.72
N THR A 262 13.82 -30.75 31.81
CA THR A 262 14.21 -29.37 31.49
C THR A 262 13.23 -28.82 30.46
N CYS A 263 12.48 -27.78 30.83
CA CYS A 263 11.59 -27.04 29.94
C CYS A 263 12.44 -26.17 29.00
N VAL A 264 12.60 -26.62 27.74
CA VAL A 264 13.18 -25.79 26.68
C VAL A 264 12.11 -24.79 26.22
N LYS A 265 12.43 -23.51 26.40
CA LYS A 265 11.68 -22.36 25.92
C LYS A 265 11.92 -22.18 24.42
N ASP A 266 10.85 -22.03 23.65
CA ASP A 266 10.89 -21.40 22.32
C ASP A 266 9.63 -20.54 22.14
N PRO A 267 9.73 -19.20 22.05
CA PRO A 267 8.58 -18.31 21.98
C PRO A 267 8.35 -17.82 20.55
N ARG A 268 7.91 -18.70 19.62
CA ARG A 268 7.51 -18.28 18.25
C ARG A 268 6.36 -19.07 17.65
N THR A 269 5.28 -19.33 18.39
CA THR A 269 4.08 -19.99 17.81
C THR A 269 2.80 -19.64 18.54
N MET A 270 2.42 -18.36 18.61
CA MET A 270 1.02 -17.99 18.83
C MET A 270 0.70 -16.68 18.11
N LEU A 271 0.04 -16.78 16.94
CA LEU A 271 -0.92 -15.83 16.37
C LEU A 271 -1.20 -16.22 14.91
N ARG A 272 -2.13 -17.16 14.70
CA ARG A 272 -2.88 -17.26 13.43
C ARG A 272 -4.36 -17.43 13.73
N SER A 273 -5.15 -16.46 13.27
CA SER A 273 -6.60 -16.55 13.13
C SER A 273 -6.99 -17.56 12.03
N PRO A 274 -8.17 -18.20 12.11
CA PRO A 274 -8.55 -19.30 11.21
C PRO A 274 -8.85 -18.79 9.78
N ARG A 275 -8.35 -19.51 8.77
CA ARG A 275 -8.72 -19.32 7.36
C ARG A 275 -9.93 -20.20 7.02
N ILE A 276 -10.98 -19.55 6.53
CA ILE A 276 -12.09 -20.17 5.80
C ILE A 276 -11.59 -20.58 4.41
N ALA A 277 -11.92 -21.79 3.98
CA ALA A 277 -11.52 -22.39 2.69
C ALA A 277 -12.25 -21.75 1.48
N PRO A 278 -11.63 -21.75 0.27
CA PRO A 278 -12.28 -21.29 -0.95
C PRO A 278 -12.98 -22.44 -1.69
N PHE A 279 -14.17 -22.19 -2.22
CA PHE A 279 -14.85 -23.09 -3.17
C PHE A 279 -14.75 -22.51 -4.59
N VAL A 280 -14.34 -23.34 -5.55
CA VAL A 280 -14.18 -23.00 -6.97
C VAL A 280 -15.43 -23.40 -7.76
N SER A 281 -15.96 -22.42 -8.48
CA SER A 281 -16.62 -22.42 -9.81
C SER A 281 -17.36 -23.66 -10.34
N SER A 282 -18.64 -23.44 -10.71
CA SER A 282 -19.11 -23.73 -12.08
C SER A 282 -20.33 -22.89 -12.50
N SER A 283 -20.13 -22.14 -13.59
CA SER A 283 -21.03 -21.86 -14.73
C SER A 283 -22.51 -21.41 -14.58
N ASN A 284 -22.78 -20.28 -15.26
CA ASN A 284 -23.88 -20.01 -16.21
C ASN A 284 -25.16 -19.25 -15.77
N VAL A 285 -25.28 -18.07 -16.40
CA VAL A 285 -26.45 -17.57 -17.17
C VAL A 285 -27.55 -16.78 -16.43
N ALA A 286 -27.55 -15.49 -16.78
CA ALA A 286 -28.68 -14.62 -17.12
C ALA A 286 -29.61 -14.00 -16.06
N THR A 287 -30.00 -12.77 -16.44
CA THR A 287 -31.28 -12.08 -16.24
C THR A 287 -31.57 -11.32 -14.94
N LEU A 288 -31.52 -9.99 -15.09
CA LEU A 288 -32.60 -9.01 -14.85
C LEU A 288 -33.31 -8.95 -13.48
N ARG A 289 -33.18 -7.74 -12.91
CA ARG A 289 -34.23 -6.89 -12.31
C ARG A 289 -34.98 -7.35 -11.05
N ALA A 290 -34.74 -6.54 -10.02
CA ALA A 290 -35.72 -5.74 -9.26
C ALA A 290 -36.30 -6.30 -7.94
N ARG A 291 -36.36 -5.35 -6.99
CA ARG A 291 -37.27 -5.16 -5.84
C ARG A 291 -36.74 -5.41 -4.43
N ALA A 292 -36.87 -4.32 -3.67
CA ALA A 292 -37.46 -4.21 -2.33
C ALA A 292 -36.60 -4.48 -1.09
N LEU A 293 -36.15 -3.36 -0.50
CA LEU A 293 -36.50 -2.84 0.84
C LEU A 293 -37.10 -3.78 1.92
N GLN A 294 -36.72 -3.44 3.16
CA GLN A 294 -37.15 -3.87 4.51
C GLN A 294 -36.42 -5.10 5.08
N GLN A 295 -36.05 -5.20 6.36
CA GLN A 295 -36.02 -4.34 7.56
C GLN A 295 -35.21 -5.12 8.64
N LEU A 296 -34.58 -4.41 9.59
CA LEU A 296 -34.06 -4.94 10.87
C LEU A 296 -34.86 -4.34 12.05
N PRO A 297 -34.82 -4.92 13.26
CA PRO A 297 -36.00 -5.18 14.08
C PRO A 297 -36.02 -4.49 15.45
N SER A 298 -37.05 -4.86 16.21
CA SER A 298 -37.54 -4.36 17.49
C SER A 298 -37.03 -5.11 18.73
N ALA A 299 -37.13 -4.45 19.90
CA ALA A 299 -37.35 -5.01 21.26
C ALA A 299 -37.51 -3.83 22.27
N ARG A 300 -38.26 -3.85 23.39
CA ARG A 300 -39.40 -4.63 23.94
C ARG A 300 -39.78 -4.05 25.34
N GLY A 301 -41.03 -4.26 25.80
CA GLY A 301 -41.49 -4.25 27.22
C GLY A 301 -42.86 -3.53 27.39
N ARG A 302 -44.06 -4.14 27.52
CA ARG A 302 -44.74 -5.04 28.52
C ARG A 302 -44.87 -4.42 29.93
N ALA A 303 -46.00 -4.41 30.67
CA ALA A 303 -47.34 -5.05 30.62
C ALA A 303 -48.36 -4.18 31.43
N ILE A 304 -49.63 -4.03 31.03
CA ILE A 304 -50.93 -4.69 31.40
C ILE A 304 -51.39 -4.62 32.87
N GLN A 305 -52.67 -4.21 33.04
CA GLN A 305 -53.74 -4.56 34.02
C GLN A 305 -54.35 -3.31 34.70
N TYR A 306 -55.65 -3.13 34.98
CA TYR A 306 -56.96 -3.70 34.58
C TYR A 306 -58.04 -2.62 34.86
N ALA A 307 -59.30 -2.89 34.48
CA ALA A 307 -60.43 -1.98 34.28
C ALA A 307 -61.15 -1.36 35.51
N SER A 308 -61.86 -0.25 35.31
CA SER A 308 -63.32 -0.01 35.56
C SER A 308 -63.64 1.49 35.35
N GLN A 309 -64.42 1.89 34.34
CA GLN A 309 -65.89 2.07 34.26
C GLN A 309 -66.47 3.41 34.79
N ALA A 310 -67.51 3.84 34.04
CA ALA A 310 -68.52 4.90 34.27
C ALA A 310 -68.15 6.32 33.76
N SER A 311 -69.02 7.17 33.20
CA SER A 311 -70.25 7.14 32.37
C SER A 311 -70.86 8.57 32.38
N ARG A 312 -71.57 8.96 31.30
CA ARG A 312 -72.64 10.02 31.18
C ARG A 312 -72.23 11.49 30.93
N GLY A 313 -72.89 12.11 29.92
CA GLY A 313 -72.94 13.57 29.63
C GLY A 313 -73.93 14.31 30.56
N PRO A 314 -74.64 15.42 30.18
CA PRO A 314 -74.75 16.16 28.89
C PRO A 314 -74.76 17.73 29.03
N HIS A 315 -75.14 18.48 27.96
CA HIS A 315 -75.62 19.90 27.93
C HIS A 315 -74.57 21.03 28.18
N THR A 316 -74.60 22.28 27.72
CA THR A 316 -75.42 23.16 26.82
C THR A 316 -74.67 24.51 26.66
N LEU A 317 -75.02 25.28 25.62
CA LEU A 317 -75.04 26.76 25.50
C LEU A 317 -73.76 27.62 25.24
N ARG A 318 -73.88 28.40 24.14
CA ARG A 318 -73.78 29.88 24.02
C ARG A 318 -72.58 30.55 23.28
N ARG A 319 -72.98 31.18 22.14
CA ARG A 319 -72.57 32.47 21.49
C ARG A 319 -71.16 32.59 20.87
N ARG A 320 -70.95 32.79 19.54
CA ARG A 320 -71.25 33.92 18.58
C ARG A 320 -70.60 35.27 18.96
N PRO A 321 -70.35 36.24 18.03
CA PRO A 321 -70.72 36.34 16.58
C PRO A 321 -69.62 36.93 15.60
N GLN A 322 -69.70 36.67 14.27
CA GLN A 322 -70.13 37.50 13.09
C GLN A 322 -69.01 38.31 12.38
N VAL A 323 -68.96 38.51 11.04
CA VAL A 323 -69.96 39.05 10.06
C VAL A 323 -69.69 38.49 8.62
N VAL A 324 -70.63 37.79 7.92
CA VAL A 324 -71.60 38.19 6.82
C VAL A 324 -70.95 38.67 5.50
N GLY A 325 -71.33 38.29 4.26
CA GLY A 325 -72.41 37.52 3.59
C GLY A 325 -72.06 37.46 2.07
N ALA A 326 -72.76 36.88 1.09
CA ALA A 326 -74.09 36.27 0.87
C ALA A 326 -73.99 35.42 -0.44
N LEU A 327 -74.40 34.14 -0.50
CA LEU A 327 -75.73 33.58 -0.88
C LEU A 327 -76.18 33.92 -2.32
N ARG A 328 -76.52 32.96 -3.20
CA ARG A 328 -77.81 32.21 -3.35
C ARG A 328 -77.73 31.42 -4.69
N ASN A 329 -78.37 30.29 -5.03
CA ASN A 329 -79.43 29.42 -4.49
C ASN A 329 -79.47 28.10 -5.35
N PRO A 330 -80.37 27.10 -5.15
CA PRO A 330 -79.93 25.72 -4.90
C PRO A 330 -80.67 24.61 -5.71
N ASN A 331 -80.23 23.36 -5.47
CA ASN A 331 -80.96 22.09 -5.38
C ASN A 331 -82.22 21.83 -6.21
N TRP A 332 -82.23 20.71 -6.96
CA TRP A 332 -83.36 19.76 -7.02
C TRP A 332 -82.87 18.31 -7.01
N ARG A 333 -83.66 17.45 -6.36
CA ARG A 333 -83.37 16.06 -5.93
C ARG A 333 -83.87 15.01 -6.94
N HIS A 334 -83.19 13.84 -6.92
CA HIS A 334 -83.72 12.46 -6.98
C HIS A 334 -84.57 11.97 -8.17
N ILE A 335 -84.08 10.98 -8.94
CA ILE A 335 -84.41 9.53 -8.89
C ILE A 335 -83.92 8.79 -10.16
N SER A 336 -83.47 7.57 -9.90
CA SER A 336 -82.91 6.50 -10.75
C SER A 336 -83.66 6.12 -12.03
N HIS A 337 -82.94 5.70 -13.08
CA HIS A 337 -83.20 4.48 -13.90
C HIS A 337 -81.99 4.17 -14.80
N THR A 338 -81.50 2.92 -14.76
CA THR A 338 -80.67 2.24 -15.79
C THR A 338 -81.59 1.50 -16.79
N PRO A 339 -81.09 0.91 -17.90
CA PRO A 339 -80.14 1.35 -18.95
C PRO A 339 -80.76 1.16 -20.37
N ILE A 340 -80.05 1.49 -21.48
CA ILE A 340 -79.94 0.72 -22.76
C ILE A 340 -79.35 1.60 -23.91
N ARG A 341 -78.44 0.96 -24.67
CA ARG A 341 -77.72 1.32 -25.91
C ARG A 341 -78.43 2.23 -26.92
N LEU A 342 -77.63 3.10 -27.56
CA LEU A 342 -77.55 3.27 -29.03
C LEU A 342 -76.29 4.10 -29.41
N SER A 343 -75.40 3.51 -30.20
CA SER A 343 -74.47 4.22 -31.12
C SER A 343 -75.11 4.18 -32.53
N PRO A 344 -74.67 4.93 -33.56
CA PRO A 344 -73.51 5.84 -33.66
C PRO A 344 -73.79 7.20 -34.36
N GLY A 345 -72.92 8.19 -34.16
CA GLY A 345 -72.91 9.45 -34.93
C GLY A 345 -71.49 10.01 -35.08
N LYS A 346 -70.94 9.87 -36.30
CA LYS A 346 -69.61 10.25 -36.82
C LYS A 346 -68.88 11.41 -36.09
N GLN A 347 -67.69 11.13 -35.57
CA GLN A 347 -66.68 12.16 -35.26
C GLN A 347 -65.82 12.44 -36.50
N VAL A 348 -65.79 13.71 -36.93
CA VAL A 348 -64.88 14.22 -37.96
C VAL A 348 -63.48 14.29 -37.37
N LEU A 349 -62.56 13.47 -37.86
CA LEU A 349 -61.14 13.54 -37.55
C LEU A 349 -60.56 14.84 -38.13
N LYS A 350 -60.24 15.82 -37.27
CA LYS A 350 -59.31 16.91 -37.62
C LYS A 350 -57.90 16.31 -37.71
N THR A 351 -57.46 16.00 -38.92
CA THR A 351 -56.08 15.60 -39.21
C THR A 351 -55.16 16.79 -38.93
N ARG A 352 -54.62 16.90 -37.71
CA ARG A 352 -53.52 17.85 -37.45
C ARG A 352 -52.31 17.37 -38.23
N SER A 353 -51.85 18.19 -39.17
CA SER A 353 -50.68 17.91 -40.00
C SER A 353 -49.50 17.47 -39.14
N ARG A 354 -48.90 16.32 -39.48
CA ARG A 354 -47.71 15.79 -38.81
C ARG A 354 -46.57 16.81 -38.81
N ALA A 355 -46.48 17.65 -39.84
CA ALA A 355 -45.51 18.73 -39.94
C ALA A 355 -45.74 19.81 -38.86
N LEU A 356 -46.99 20.19 -38.60
CA LEU A 356 -47.30 21.22 -37.59
C LEU A 356 -46.99 20.74 -36.17
N ASN A 357 -47.27 19.47 -35.88
CA ASN A 357 -46.89 18.84 -34.61
C ASN A 357 -45.37 18.68 -34.48
N PHE A 358 -44.65 18.42 -35.57
CA PHE A 358 -43.19 18.39 -35.58
C PHE A 358 -42.61 19.78 -35.30
N VAL A 359 -43.09 20.82 -36.00
CA VAL A 359 -42.66 22.21 -35.79
C VAL A 359 -42.93 22.67 -34.35
N TYR A 360 -44.12 22.38 -33.80
CA TYR A 360 -44.44 22.72 -32.40
C TYR A 360 -43.52 21.98 -31.40
N ARG A 361 -43.26 20.69 -31.62
CA ARG A 361 -42.34 19.92 -30.75
C ARG A 361 -40.90 20.40 -30.86
N ALA A 362 -40.45 20.74 -32.06
CA ALA A 362 -39.13 21.31 -32.29
C ALA A 362 -39.00 22.69 -31.62
N ALA A 363 -40.00 23.56 -31.75
CA ALA A 363 -40.03 24.86 -31.09
C ALA A 363 -40.09 24.75 -29.56
N ALA A 364 -40.86 23.79 -29.02
CA ALA A 364 -40.90 23.50 -27.59
C ALA A 364 -39.55 22.97 -27.07
N TRP A 365 -38.90 22.08 -27.81
CA TRP A 365 -37.55 21.59 -27.46
C TRP A 365 -36.51 22.71 -27.51
N LEU A 366 -36.58 23.58 -28.52
CA LEU A 366 -35.75 24.79 -28.61
C LEU A 366 -35.99 25.73 -27.43
N GLY A 367 -37.25 26.02 -27.09
CA GLY A 367 -37.60 26.87 -25.95
C GLY A 367 -37.11 26.31 -24.61
N ILE A 368 -37.27 24.99 -24.39
CA ILE A 368 -36.74 24.31 -23.20
C ILE A 368 -35.21 24.40 -23.18
N SER A 369 -34.55 24.13 -24.32
CA SER A 369 -33.08 24.17 -24.42
C SER A 369 -32.51 25.56 -24.14
N VAL A 370 -33.14 26.61 -24.69
CA VAL A 370 -32.76 28.01 -24.43
C VAL A 370 -32.98 28.38 -22.97
N THR A 371 -34.09 27.94 -22.37
CA THR A 371 -34.38 28.21 -20.95
C THR A 371 -33.36 27.52 -20.04
N VAL A 372 -33.03 26.26 -20.31
CA VAL A 372 -32.03 25.50 -19.55
C VAL A 372 -30.64 26.11 -19.72
N ALA A 373 -30.24 26.49 -20.94
CA ALA A 373 -28.97 27.16 -21.20
C ALA A 373 -28.89 28.52 -20.48
N SER A 374 -29.96 29.32 -20.53
CA SER A 374 -30.00 30.63 -19.87
C SER A 374 -29.95 30.50 -18.34
N ALA A 375 -30.69 29.55 -17.76
CA ALA A 375 -30.61 29.23 -16.34
C ALA A 375 -29.21 28.75 -15.94
N GLY A 376 -28.55 27.96 -16.80
CA GLY A 376 -27.17 27.53 -16.62
C GLY A 376 -26.18 28.70 -16.65
N ILE A 377 -26.33 29.64 -17.59
CA ILE A 377 -25.49 30.84 -17.69
C ILE A 377 -25.69 31.76 -16.47
N ILE A 378 -26.95 32.02 -16.08
CA ILE A 378 -27.24 32.84 -14.89
C ILE A 378 -26.71 32.14 -13.63
N GLY A 379 -26.90 30.84 -13.49
CA GLY A 379 -26.35 30.05 -12.39
C GLY A 379 -24.83 30.09 -12.36
N PHE A 380 -24.17 30.03 -13.52
CA PHE A 380 -22.72 30.20 -13.64
C PHE A 380 -22.28 31.59 -13.15
N PHE A 381 -22.90 32.68 -13.63
CA PHE A 381 -22.52 34.02 -13.19
C PHE A 381 -22.85 34.29 -11.72
N LEU A 382 -23.93 33.72 -11.18
CA LEU A 382 -24.21 33.78 -9.74
C LEU A 382 -23.16 33.01 -8.93
N TYR A 383 -22.74 31.84 -9.40
CA TYR A 383 -21.64 31.09 -8.79
C TYR A 383 -20.31 31.83 -8.89
N ASP A 384 -19.96 32.35 -10.07
CA ASP A 384 -18.77 33.15 -10.32
C ASP A 384 -18.75 34.40 -9.43
N ALA A 385 -19.85 35.15 -9.37
CA ALA A 385 -20.03 36.27 -8.45
C ALA A 385 -19.84 35.84 -6.99
N SER A 386 -20.32 34.65 -6.60
CA SER A 386 -20.15 34.12 -5.24
C SER A 386 -18.72 33.63 -4.92
N THR A 387 -17.89 33.40 -5.94
CA THR A 387 -16.48 33.01 -5.76
C THR A 387 -15.55 34.18 -5.52
N TYR A 388 -15.95 35.41 -5.86
CA TYR A 388 -15.26 36.62 -5.40
C TYR A 388 -15.57 36.82 -3.91
N ARG A 389 -14.65 36.40 -3.05
CA ARG A 389 -14.68 36.73 -1.62
C ARG A 389 -13.76 37.93 -1.40
N GLU A 390 -14.32 39.04 -0.93
CA GLU A 390 -13.56 40.18 -0.38
C GLU A 390 -13.08 39.92 1.06
N ASP A 391 -13.40 38.74 1.61
CA ASP A 391 -13.04 38.38 2.97
C ASP A 391 -11.53 38.12 3.04
N LEU A 392 -10.80 39.16 3.43
CA LEU A 392 -9.42 39.09 3.89
C LEU A 392 -9.43 38.30 5.20
N SER A 393 -9.53 36.96 5.12
CA SER A 393 -9.29 36.09 6.27
C SER A 393 -7.79 36.06 6.61
N GLN A 394 -7.15 37.23 6.68
CA GLN A 394 -5.85 37.46 7.28
C GLN A 394 -6.04 37.29 8.79
N LYS A 395 -6.02 36.04 9.23
CA LYS A 395 -5.75 35.75 10.64
C LYS A 395 -4.24 35.80 10.81
N ASP A 396 -3.77 36.34 11.92
CA ASP A 396 -2.37 36.19 12.29
C ASP A 396 -2.07 34.70 12.48
N ILE A 397 -1.14 34.20 11.67
CA ILE A 397 -0.69 32.81 11.71
C ILE A 397 0.50 32.76 12.67
N GLN A 398 0.45 31.85 13.65
CA GLN A 398 1.62 31.58 14.47
C GLN A 398 2.60 30.74 13.64
N ILE A 399 3.86 31.15 13.60
CA ILE A 399 4.90 30.46 12.85
C ILE A 399 5.96 30.06 13.85
N SER A 400 6.29 28.77 13.88
CA SER A 400 7.38 28.24 14.70
C SER A 400 8.71 28.91 14.35
N ASP A 401 9.44 29.38 15.38
CA ASP A 401 10.79 29.94 15.20
C ASP A 401 11.77 28.92 14.59
N LEU A 402 11.58 27.63 14.84
CA LEU A 402 12.39 26.56 14.26
C LEU A 402 12.20 26.43 12.74
N ALA A 403 11.04 26.82 12.20
CA ALA A 403 10.80 26.82 10.77
C ALA A 403 11.51 28.00 10.06
N LEU A 404 11.65 29.14 10.75
CA LEU A 404 12.33 30.33 10.23
C LEU A 404 13.85 30.27 10.44
N ASN A 405 14.27 29.72 11.58
CA ASN A 405 15.66 29.60 12.02
C ASN A 405 16.01 28.11 12.26
N PRO A 406 16.10 27.30 11.19
CA PRO A 406 16.40 25.87 11.30
C PRO A 406 17.77 25.61 11.94
N LYS A 407 17.83 24.57 12.78
CA LYS A 407 19.07 24.10 13.39
C LYS A 407 20.00 23.55 12.32
N LEU A 408 21.30 23.76 12.50
CA LEU A 408 22.32 23.14 11.66
C LEU A 408 22.64 21.73 12.15
N GLY A 409 22.90 20.80 11.23
CA GLY A 409 23.34 19.46 11.54
C GLY A 409 23.59 18.62 10.30
N GLY A 410 23.65 17.30 10.46
CA GLY A 410 24.02 16.40 9.38
C GLY A 410 25.53 16.39 9.09
N PRO A 411 25.99 15.47 8.22
CA PRO A 411 27.41 15.33 7.88
C PRO A 411 28.03 16.60 7.28
N LYS A 412 27.21 17.43 6.62
CA LYS A 412 27.62 18.69 5.98
C LYS A 412 27.31 19.94 6.82
N ASN A 413 26.81 19.79 8.05
CA ASN A 413 26.40 20.89 8.94
C ASN A 413 25.47 21.91 8.24
N LEU A 414 24.43 21.40 7.56
CA LEU A 414 23.46 22.19 6.81
C LEU A 414 22.20 22.43 7.66
N PRO A 415 21.37 23.43 7.32
CA PRO A 415 20.06 23.62 7.95
C PRO A 415 19.19 22.36 7.83
N ILE A 416 18.54 21.95 8.92
CA ILE A 416 17.60 20.83 8.96
C ILE A 416 16.18 21.39 9.09
N ALA A 417 15.36 21.16 8.08
CA ALA A 417 13.95 21.54 8.08
C ALA A 417 13.12 20.49 8.84
N GLU A 418 13.21 20.51 10.18
CA GLU A 418 12.45 19.62 11.07
C GLU A 418 10.97 20.02 11.20
N VAL A 419 10.70 21.33 11.14
CA VAL A 419 9.38 21.97 11.18
C VAL A 419 9.25 22.81 9.92
N LEU A 420 8.10 22.75 9.26
CA LEU A 420 7.80 23.44 8.02
C LEU A 420 6.96 24.69 8.29
N MET A 421 7.04 25.68 7.39
CA MET A 421 6.41 26.99 7.60
C MET A 421 4.88 26.93 7.66
N ASP A 422 4.28 25.95 6.97
CA ASP A 422 2.84 25.74 6.85
C ASP A 422 2.32 24.64 7.81
N ASP A 423 3.12 24.21 8.79
CA ASP A 423 2.74 23.20 9.77
C ASP A 423 1.65 23.67 10.76
N GLU A 424 1.49 24.99 10.94
CA GLU A 424 0.54 25.63 11.87
C GLU A 424 -0.59 26.40 11.14
N ASP A 425 -0.73 26.23 9.81
CA ASP A 425 -1.75 26.93 9.01
C ASP A 425 -3.19 26.41 9.29
N ASP A 426 -3.32 25.15 9.71
CA ASP A 426 -4.59 24.44 9.91
C ASP A 426 -4.47 23.43 11.08
N ALA A 427 -5.53 23.27 11.88
CA ALA A 427 -5.56 22.30 12.98
C ALA A 427 -5.28 20.85 12.51
N ASP A 428 -5.69 20.50 11.29
CA ASP A 428 -5.38 19.19 10.71
C ASP A 428 -3.87 19.02 10.44
N MET A 429 -3.17 20.10 10.07
CA MET A 429 -1.72 20.11 9.82
C MET A 429 -0.93 20.06 11.13
N GLU A 430 -1.38 20.78 12.16
CA GLU A 430 -0.82 20.69 13.51
C GLU A 430 -0.87 19.26 14.07
N LEU A 431 -1.99 18.56 13.90
CA LEU A 431 -2.15 17.17 14.33
C LEU A 431 -1.19 16.22 13.60
N GLN A 432 -0.82 16.54 12.36
CA GLN A 432 0.07 15.72 11.54
C GLN A 432 1.54 15.87 11.93
N GLN A 433 1.98 16.97 12.55
CA GLN A 433 3.38 17.16 12.96
C GLN A 433 3.92 16.02 13.83
N SER A 434 3.06 15.39 14.63
CA SER A 434 3.40 14.26 15.51
C SER A 434 3.46 12.88 14.82
N LYS A 435 3.05 12.81 13.55
CA LYS A 435 2.96 11.56 12.77
C LYS A 435 4.31 11.24 12.13
N PRO A 436 4.55 9.97 11.73
CA PRO A 436 5.78 9.61 11.04
C PRO A 436 5.98 10.42 9.76
N ARG A 437 7.21 10.92 9.55
CA ARG A 437 7.58 11.76 8.41
C ARG A 437 7.72 10.93 7.14
N LEU A 438 6.87 11.19 6.15
CA LEU A 438 6.92 10.58 4.82
C LEU A 438 7.44 11.59 3.80
N VAL A 439 8.69 11.42 3.37
CA VAL A 439 9.29 12.24 2.32
C VAL A 439 9.16 11.53 0.97
N ILE A 440 8.63 12.24 -0.02
CA ILE A 440 8.42 11.73 -1.39
C ILE A 440 9.24 12.58 -2.35
N LEU A 441 10.15 11.95 -3.09
CA LEU A 441 11.00 12.64 -4.08
C LEU A 441 10.44 12.46 -5.49
N GLY A 442 10.15 13.57 -6.16
CA GLY A 442 9.59 13.64 -7.50
C GLY A 442 8.07 13.76 -7.53
N GLY A 443 7.53 14.63 -8.40
CA GLY A 443 6.10 14.87 -8.61
C GLY A 443 5.47 14.06 -9.75
N GLY A 444 5.99 12.88 -10.07
CA GLY A 444 5.59 12.08 -11.23
C GLY A 444 4.40 11.13 -10.99
N TRP A 445 4.19 10.21 -11.94
CA TRP A 445 3.08 9.24 -11.94
C TRP A 445 2.97 8.40 -10.67
N GLY A 446 4.09 7.87 -10.17
CA GLY A 446 4.09 7.05 -8.97
C GLY A 446 3.77 7.85 -7.71
N SER A 447 4.42 9.00 -7.53
CA SER A 447 4.23 9.87 -6.38
C SER A 447 2.82 10.44 -6.28
N VAL A 448 2.23 10.87 -7.41
CA VAL A 448 0.86 11.37 -7.44
C VAL A 448 -0.15 10.25 -7.18
N ALA A 449 0.08 9.04 -7.69
CA ALA A 449 -0.75 7.89 -7.38
C ALA A 449 -0.69 7.50 -5.89
N LEU A 450 0.50 7.58 -5.29
CA LEU A 450 0.70 7.38 -3.85
C LEU A 450 -0.10 8.39 -3.02
N ILE A 451 0.07 9.69 -3.29
CA ILE A 451 -0.58 10.76 -2.53
C ILE A 451 -2.11 10.68 -2.59
N LYS A 452 -2.67 10.38 -3.77
CA LYS A 452 -4.13 10.34 -3.96
C LYS A 452 -4.85 9.25 -3.18
N GLU A 453 -4.13 8.20 -2.78
CA GLU A 453 -4.68 7.04 -2.08
C GLU A 453 -4.24 6.98 -0.60
N LEU A 454 -3.41 7.92 -0.15
CA LEU A 454 -2.94 7.99 1.23
C LEU A 454 -4.03 8.58 2.14
N ASN A 455 -4.16 8.09 3.37
CA ASN A 455 -5.04 8.71 4.36
C ASN A 455 -4.38 9.98 4.93
N VAL A 456 -5.18 11.02 5.13
CA VAL A 456 -4.73 12.35 5.56
C VAL A 456 -3.97 12.33 6.89
N GLU A 457 -4.39 11.53 7.87
CA GLU A 457 -3.86 11.60 9.25
C GLU A 457 -2.81 10.52 9.60
N ASP A 458 -2.38 9.73 8.62
CA ASP A 458 -1.50 8.59 8.85
C ASP A 458 -0.01 9.01 8.89
N TYR A 459 0.37 10.09 8.20
CA TYR A 459 1.77 10.52 8.02
C TYR A 459 1.88 12.05 7.93
N HIS A 460 3.04 12.59 8.31
CA HIS A 460 3.44 13.97 7.98
C HIS A 460 4.12 13.96 6.61
N VAL A 461 3.43 14.41 5.56
CA VAL A 461 3.84 14.17 4.17
C VAL A 461 4.54 15.39 3.57
N THR A 462 5.77 15.21 3.09
CA THR A 462 6.50 16.23 2.34
C THR A 462 6.88 15.72 0.96
N LEU A 463 6.39 16.39 -0.10
CA LEU A 463 6.82 16.12 -1.47
C LEU A 463 7.87 17.14 -1.93
N VAL A 464 8.99 16.64 -2.42
CA VAL A 464 10.09 17.43 -2.98
C VAL A 464 10.18 17.20 -4.48
N SER A 465 10.13 18.25 -5.30
CA SER A 465 10.31 18.14 -6.76
C SER A 465 10.86 19.43 -7.36
N PRO A 466 11.75 19.37 -8.36
CA PRO A 466 12.24 20.58 -9.03
C PRO A 466 11.12 21.29 -9.83
N THR A 467 10.09 20.54 -10.23
CA THR A 467 8.89 21.05 -10.90
C THR A 467 7.70 21.11 -9.94
N ASN A 468 6.86 22.14 -10.08
CA ASN A 468 5.68 22.36 -9.24
C ASN A 468 4.36 21.84 -9.87
N TYR A 469 4.45 21.02 -10.91
CA TYR A 469 3.32 20.42 -11.60
C TYR A 469 3.57 18.93 -11.85
N PHE A 470 2.49 18.16 -11.81
CA PHE A 470 2.41 16.83 -12.38
C PHE A 470 2.19 16.95 -13.89
N LEU A 471 2.82 16.08 -14.67
CA LEU A 471 2.70 16.03 -16.12
C LEU A 471 2.05 14.75 -16.61
N PHE A 472 0.96 14.87 -17.38
CA PHE A 472 0.30 13.78 -18.06
C PHE A 472 1.05 13.39 -19.35
N THR A 473 2.17 12.69 -19.17
CA THR A 473 3.14 12.36 -20.24
C THR A 473 2.59 11.65 -21.48
N PRO A 474 1.55 10.79 -21.45
CA PRO A 474 1.07 10.10 -22.64
C PRO A 474 0.52 11.03 -23.73
N MET A 475 0.09 12.24 -23.37
CA MET A 475 -0.45 13.22 -24.32
C MET A 475 0.58 14.27 -24.73
N LEU A 476 1.83 14.15 -24.27
CA LEU A 476 2.88 15.11 -24.57
C LEU A 476 3.18 15.23 -26.08
N PRO A 477 3.18 14.14 -26.89
CA PRO A 477 3.30 14.25 -28.34
C PRO A 477 2.25 15.19 -28.97
N SER A 478 0.99 15.10 -28.55
CA SER A 478 -0.09 15.96 -29.05
C SER A 478 0.12 17.45 -28.70
N ALA A 479 0.77 17.75 -27.59
CA ALA A 479 1.06 19.14 -27.21
C ALA A 479 2.18 19.78 -28.03
N THR A 480 3.11 18.97 -28.58
CA THR A 480 4.22 19.48 -29.40
C THR A 480 3.77 20.14 -30.71
N VAL A 481 2.57 19.79 -31.19
CA VAL A 481 1.99 20.30 -32.45
C VAL A 481 0.77 21.19 -32.23
N GLY A 482 0.36 21.42 -30.97
CA GLY A 482 -0.83 22.22 -30.66
C GLY A 482 -2.17 21.47 -30.83
N THR A 483 -2.18 20.14 -30.91
CA THR A 483 -3.41 19.33 -30.77
C THR A 483 -4.01 19.49 -29.36
N LEU A 484 -3.15 19.63 -28.37
CA LEU A 484 -3.49 19.92 -26.97
C LEU A 484 -2.65 21.10 -26.47
N GLU A 485 -3.17 21.88 -25.53
CA GLU A 485 -2.37 22.90 -24.85
C GLU A 485 -1.52 22.31 -23.72
N LEU A 486 -0.33 22.87 -23.50
CA LEU A 486 0.58 22.47 -22.42
C LEU A 486 -0.09 22.49 -21.04
N ARG A 487 -0.94 23.51 -20.79
CA ARG A 487 -1.66 23.69 -19.51
C ARG A 487 -2.68 22.58 -19.22
N SER A 488 -3.17 21.90 -20.25
CA SER A 488 -4.17 20.83 -20.17
C SER A 488 -3.54 19.52 -19.73
N LEU A 489 -2.22 19.39 -19.88
CA LEU A 489 -1.43 18.23 -19.45
C LEU A 489 -0.85 18.40 -18.04
N ALA A 490 -0.96 19.60 -17.46
CA ALA A 490 -0.32 19.96 -16.20
C ALA A 490 -1.35 20.09 -15.07
N GLU A 491 -1.06 19.49 -13.91
CA GLU A 491 -1.82 19.70 -12.67
C GLU A 491 -0.87 20.21 -11.56
N PRO A 492 -1.16 21.33 -10.88
CA PRO A 492 -0.29 21.85 -9.83
C PRO A 492 -0.12 20.86 -8.67
N ILE A 493 1.14 20.59 -8.29
CA ILE A 493 1.46 19.67 -7.19
C ILE A 493 0.89 20.17 -5.86
N ARG A 494 0.97 21.49 -5.61
CA ARG A 494 0.38 22.10 -4.39
C ARG A 494 -1.08 21.74 -4.22
N ARG A 495 -1.87 21.73 -5.30
CA ARG A 495 -3.29 21.35 -5.26
C ARG A 495 -3.47 19.85 -4.95
N ILE A 496 -2.63 18.99 -5.52
CA ILE A 496 -2.69 17.55 -5.27
C ILE A 496 -2.38 17.25 -3.80
N VAL A 497 -1.28 17.81 -3.30
CA VAL A 497 -0.78 17.60 -1.93
C VAL A 497 -1.71 18.23 -0.88
N SER A 498 -2.30 19.39 -1.16
CA SER A 498 -3.25 20.04 -0.23
C SER A 498 -4.48 19.19 0.12
N ASN A 499 -4.86 18.24 -0.74
CA ASN A 499 -5.98 17.33 -0.47
C ASN A 499 -5.69 16.35 0.69
N ILE A 500 -4.41 16.11 0.97
CA ILE A 500 -3.94 15.31 2.11
C ILE A 500 -3.27 16.16 3.19
N LYS A 501 -3.43 17.49 3.13
CA LYS A 501 -2.80 18.44 4.06
C LYS A 501 -1.27 18.29 4.18
N GLY A 502 -0.63 17.83 3.10
CA GLY A 502 0.83 17.69 3.07
C GLY A 502 1.55 18.97 2.61
N HIS A 503 2.86 18.88 2.55
CA HIS A 503 3.76 19.98 2.21
C HIS A 503 4.41 19.77 0.84
N PHE A 504 4.65 20.88 0.14
CA PHE A 504 5.37 20.87 -1.14
C PHE A 504 6.57 21.81 -1.12
N ILE A 505 7.74 21.23 -1.38
CA ILE A 505 9.02 21.92 -1.50
C ILE A 505 9.50 21.84 -2.95
N LYS A 506 9.64 23.00 -3.58
CA LYS A 506 10.26 23.10 -4.90
C LYS A 506 11.78 23.09 -4.72
N ALA A 507 12.39 21.91 -4.83
CA ALA A 507 13.82 21.69 -4.71
C ALA A 507 14.24 20.40 -5.46
N ARG A 508 15.53 20.24 -5.72
CA ARG A 508 16.13 19.04 -6.29
C ARG A 508 16.73 18.19 -5.16
N ALA A 509 16.48 16.88 -5.17
CA ALA A 509 17.18 15.97 -4.27
C ALA A 509 18.61 15.72 -4.78
N GLU A 510 19.59 15.82 -3.88
CA GLU A 510 21.02 15.66 -4.20
C GLU A 510 21.61 14.36 -3.63
N GLY A 511 21.14 13.93 -2.45
CA GLY A 511 21.61 12.71 -1.80
C GLY A 511 20.76 12.27 -0.62
N VAL A 512 21.04 11.07 -0.10
CA VAL A 512 20.38 10.50 1.08
C VAL A 512 21.46 10.11 2.09
N GLU A 513 21.26 10.47 3.35
CA GLU A 513 22.06 10.03 4.49
C GLU A 513 21.25 9.01 5.30
N PHE A 514 21.53 7.71 5.06
CA PHE A 514 20.73 6.61 5.61
C PHE A 514 20.86 6.46 7.14
N SER A 515 22.04 6.74 7.70
CA SER A 515 22.32 6.59 9.14
C SER A 515 21.58 7.63 9.99
N GLU A 516 21.46 8.85 9.48
CA GLU A 516 20.81 9.97 10.17
C GLU A 516 19.37 10.21 9.71
N LYS A 517 18.90 9.43 8.73
CA LYS A 517 17.59 9.56 8.08
C LYS A 517 17.32 10.97 7.56
N LEU A 518 18.28 11.53 6.82
CA LEU A 518 18.19 12.85 6.20
C LEU A 518 18.25 12.75 4.66
N VAL A 519 17.45 13.55 3.96
CA VAL A 519 17.60 13.78 2.51
C VAL A 519 18.21 15.16 2.29
N GLU A 520 19.32 15.22 1.57
CA GLU A 520 19.88 16.49 1.11
C GLU A 520 19.10 16.99 -0.10
N VAL A 521 18.60 18.21 0.00
CA VAL A 521 17.91 18.89 -1.09
C VAL A 521 18.57 20.23 -1.37
N SER A 522 18.50 20.67 -2.62
CA SER A 522 19.05 21.93 -3.07
C SER A 522 18.05 22.73 -3.88
N GLN A 523 18.15 24.05 -3.78
CA GLN A 523 17.36 24.98 -4.57
C GLN A 523 18.23 26.16 -4.99
N VAL A 524 17.96 26.70 -6.17
CA VAL A 524 18.58 27.96 -6.60
C VAL A 524 17.79 29.11 -5.97
N GLY A 525 18.47 29.88 -5.12
CA GLY A 525 17.93 31.07 -4.45
C GLY A 525 17.74 32.25 -5.40
N THR A 526 17.17 33.33 -4.88
CA THR A 526 16.95 34.59 -5.64
C THR A 526 18.25 35.28 -6.04
N ASP A 527 19.33 35.01 -5.31
CA ASP A 527 20.69 35.49 -5.57
C ASP A 527 21.43 34.66 -6.64
N GLY A 528 20.77 33.64 -7.20
CA GLY A 528 21.34 32.72 -8.18
C GLY A 528 22.28 31.67 -7.58
N LYS A 529 22.50 31.66 -6.27
CA LYS A 529 23.33 30.66 -5.60
C LYS A 529 22.51 29.42 -5.27
N ARG A 530 23.15 28.26 -5.34
CA ARG A 530 22.53 27.00 -4.92
C ARG A 530 22.68 26.87 -3.40
N THR A 531 21.56 26.80 -2.70
CA THR A 531 21.49 26.59 -1.26
C THR A 531 21.06 25.16 -0.96
N HIS A 532 21.70 24.53 0.02
CA HIS A 532 21.44 23.14 0.42
C HIS A 532 20.85 23.11 1.83
N PHE A 533 19.96 22.16 2.09
CA PHE A 533 19.40 21.88 3.40
C PHE A 533 18.98 20.40 3.49
N TYR A 534 18.78 19.91 4.71
CA TYR A 534 18.34 18.55 4.98
C TYR A 534 16.86 18.49 5.32
N LEU A 535 16.21 17.43 4.86
CA LEU A 535 14.85 17.05 5.25
C LEU A 535 14.89 15.70 5.99
N PRO A 536 14.44 15.65 7.26
CA PRO A 536 14.36 14.39 8.00
C PRO A 536 13.21 13.51 7.50
N TYR A 537 13.40 12.20 7.53
CA TYR A 537 12.37 11.23 7.14
C TYR A 537 12.29 10.03 8.09
N ASP A 538 11.09 9.48 8.26
CA ASP A 538 10.91 8.12 8.79
C ASP A 538 10.70 7.13 7.66
N LYS A 539 10.03 7.57 6.60
CA LYS A 539 9.86 6.85 5.34
C LYS A 539 10.23 7.73 4.17
N LEU A 540 11.03 7.19 3.25
CA LEU A 540 11.46 7.86 2.03
C LEU A 540 10.95 7.10 0.80
N VAL A 541 10.28 7.79 -0.11
CA VAL A 541 9.87 7.26 -1.41
C VAL A 541 10.59 7.99 -2.52
N ILE A 542 11.45 7.27 -3.25
CA ILE A 542 12.20 7.78 -4.40
C ILE A 542 11.36 7.54 -5.67
N GLY A 543 10.83 8.61 -6.26
CA GLY A 543 10.01 8.62 -7.47
C GLY A 543 10.53 9.61 -8.52
N VAL A 544 11.85 9.73 -8.65
CA VAL A 544 12.53 10.77 -9.46
C VAL A 544 12.52 10.51 -10.98
N GLY A 545 12.01 9.36 -11.41
CA GLY A 545 11.90 9.01 -12.84
C GLY A 545 13.24 8.67 -13.49
N SER A 546 13.37 8.98 -14.78
CA SER A 546 14.56 8.64 -15.59
C SER A 546 15.02 9.83 -16.45
N THR A 547 16.29 9.81 -16.86
CA THR A 547 16.87 10.75 -17.83
C THR A 547 17.03 10.08 -19.20
N THR A 548 17.32 10.88 -20.23
CA THR A 548 17.57 10.35 -21.58
C THR A 548 18.95 9.68 -21.65
N ASN A 549 19.01 8.50 -22.29
CA ASN A 549 20.28 7.81 -22.52
C ASN A 549 20.84 8.13 -23.91
N PRO A 550 22.05 8.71 -24.01
CA PRO A 550 22.68 9.00 -25.30
C PRO A 550 23.20 7.74 -26.02
N TYR A 551 23.32 6.58 -25.36
CA TYR A 551 23.92 5.35 -25.92
C TYR A 551 25.32 5.55 -26.56
N GLY A 552 26.06 6.57 -26.10
CA GLY A 552 27.37 6.93 -26.66
C GLY A 552 27.31 7.61 -28.05
N VAL A 553 26.12 7.95 -28.55
CA VAL A 553 25.96 8.77 -29.76
C VAL A 553 26.47 10.17 -29.49
N LYS A 554 27.18 10.75 -30.46
CA LYS A 554 27.70 12.12 -30.37
C LYS A 554 26.70 13.12 -30.94
N GLY A 555 26.68 14.32 -30.38
CA GLY A 555 25.91 15.45 -30.89
C GLY A 555 24.42 15.44 -30.53
N LEU A 556 24.04 14.79 -29.43
CA LEU A 556 22.67 14.86 -28.91
C LEU A 556 22.22 16.29 -28.54
N ASP A 557 23.15 17.23 -28.37
CA ASP A 557 22.84 18.65 -28.18
C ASP A 557 22.12 19.28 -29.39
N ASN A 558 22.23 18.65 -30.57
CA ASN A 558 21.50 19.01 -31.78
C ASN A 558 20.09 18.41 -31.85
N CYS A 559 19.72 17.54 -30.88
CA CYS A 559 18.40 16.92 -30.79
C CYS A 559 17.46 17.69 -29.86
N ASN A 560 16.18 17.52 -30.10
CA ASN A 560 15.13 17.84 -29.14
C ASN A 560 14.77 16.58 -28.36
N PHE A 561 14.43 16.75 -27.09
CA PHE A 561 13.89 15.68 -26.25
C PHE A 561 12.41 15.93 -26.00
N LEU A 562 11.67 14.88 -25.64
CA LEU A 562 10.24 14.95 -25.33
C LEU A 562 9.97 14.31 -23.97
N LYS A 563 10.38 15.00 -22.89
CA LYS A 563 10.23 14.53 -21.50
C LYS A 563 9.38 15.44 -20.64
N ASP A 564 9.42 16.76 -20.86
CA ASP A 564 8.65 17.73 -20.08
C ASP A 564 7.89 18.77 -20.93
N LEU A 565 7.29 19.78 -20.27
CA LEU A 565 6.53 20.83 -20.95
C LEU A 565 7.43 21.83 -21.67
N ASP A 566 8.64 22.08 -21.17
CA ASP A 566 9.59 23.00 -21.79
C ASP A 566 10.16 22.39 -23.07
N ASP A 567 10.42 21.09 -23.06
CA ASP A 567 10.72 20.27 -24.22
C ASP A 567 9.62 20.39 -25.29
N ALA A 568 8.37 20.15 -24.91
CA ALA A 568 7.25 20.24 -25.85
C ALA A 568 7.09 21.65 -26.44
N ARG A 569 7.31 22.70 -25.64
CA ARG A 569 7.33 24.10 -26.10
C ARG A 569 8.45 24.35 -27.10
N LYS A 570 9.69 23.95 -26.78
CA LYS A 570 10.86 24.09 -27.66
C LYS A 570 10.66 23.35 -28.99
N ILE A 571 10.08 22.15 -28.95
CA ILE A 571 9.76 21.38 -30.15
C ILE A 571 8.77 22.14 -31.03
N LYS A 572 7.64 22.61 -30.45
CA LYS A 572 6.63 23.39 -31.18
C LYS A 572 7.27 24.61 -31.85
N HIS A 573 8.05 25.37 -31.09
CA HIS A 573 8.78 26.53 -31.61
C HIS A 573 9.73 26.17 -32.74
N LYS A 574 10.52 25.11 -32.60
CA LYS A 574 11.51 24.70 -33.60
C LYS A 574 10.84 24.27 -34.91
N ILE A 575 9.73 23.51 -34.82
CA ILE A 575 8.94 23.11 -35.99
C ILE A 575 8.43 24.36 -36.72
N LEU A 576 7.74 25.26 -36.01
CA LEU A 576 7.15 26.45 -36.61
C LEU A 576 8.21 27.40 -37.17
N ASN A 577 9.32 27.62 -36.46
CA ASN A 577 10.42 28.46 -36.96
C ASN A 577 11.06 27.89 -38.22
N ASN A 578 11.18 26.56 -38.35
CA ASN A 578 11.67 25.96 -39.59
C ASN A 578 10.69 26.20 -40.75
N LEU A 579 9.37 26.12 -40.50
CA LEU A 579 8.34 26.39 -41.52
C LEU A 579 8.35 27.87 -41.96
N GLU A 580 8.51 28.79 -41.02
CA GLU A 580 8.63 30.23 -41.29
C GLU A 580 9.91 30.55 -42.08
N ALA A 581 11.06 30.01 -41.64
CA ALA A 581 12.33 30.20 -42.34
C ALA A 581 12.32 29.59 -43.75
N ALA A 582 11.69 28.44 -43.92
CA ALA A 582 11.49 27.79 -45.23
C ALA A 582 10.62 28.63 -46.19
N SER A 583 9.77 29.50 -45.65
CA SER A 583 8.85 30.34 -46.43
C SER A 583 9.45 31.70 -46.83
N LEU A 584 10.67 32.02 -46.36
CA LEU A 584 11.35 33.26 -46.71
C LEU A 584 11.82 33.25 -48.18
N PRO A 585 11.74 34.40 -48.88
CA PRO A 585 12.21 34.51 -50.26
C PRO A 585 13.74 34.37 -50.40
N THR A 586 14.49 34.48 -49.31
CA THR A 586 15.95 34.36 -49.26
C THR A 586 16.45 32.92 -49.09
N THR A 587 15.55 31.96 -48.87
CA THR A 587 15.92 30.57 -48.56
C THR A 587 16.08 29.77 -49.85
N SER A 588 17.27 29.18 -50.06
CA SER A 588 17.56 28.34 -51.23
C SER A 588 16.75 27.04 -51.20
N GLU A 589 16.63 26.35 -52.33
CA GLU A 589 15.88 25.08 -52.41
C GLU A 589 16.52 24.00 -51.53
N GLU A 590 17.85 23.89 -51.51
CA GLU A 590 18.58 22.92 -50.70
C GLU A 590 18.37 23.17 -49.22
N GLU A 591 18.47 24.43 -48.79
CA GLU A 591 18.26 24.81 -47.39
C GLU A 591 16.79 24.63 -46.98
N ARG A 592 15.86 24.93 -47.87
CA ARG A 592 14.42 24.72 -47.64
C ARG A 592 14.10 23.24 -47.43
N LYS A 593 14.59 22.34 -48.30
CA LYS A 593 14.44 20.89 -48.15
C LYS A 593 15.08 20.39 -46.85
N ARG A 594 16.24 20.95 -46.48
CA ARG A 594 16.90 20.62 -45.21
C ARG A 594 16.03 21.03 -44.01
N LEU A 595 15.57 22.29 -43.95
CA LEU A 595 14.73 22.81 -42.88
C LEU A 595 13.42 22.01 -42.70
N LEU A 596 12.86 21.54 -43.81
CA LEU A 596 11.61 20.77 -43.88
C LEU A 596 11.81 19.25 -43.77
N SER A 597 13.04 18.78 -43.48
CA SER A 597 13.33 17.40 -43.14
C SER A 597 13.29 17.19 -41.62
N PHE A 598 12.28 16.43 -41.18
CA PHE A 598 12.03 16.09 -39.79
C PHE A 598 12.44 14.65 -39.53
N VAL A 599 13.36 14.45 -38.57
CA VAL A 599 13.87 13.13 -38.20
C VAL A 599 13.46 12.77 -36.78
N VAL A 600 12.89 11.58 -36.60
CA VAL A 600 12.49 11.02 -35.32
C VAL A 600 13.34 9.78 -35.02
N CYS A 601 14.11 9.83 -33.94
CA CYS A 601 14.99 8.75 -33.52
C CYS A 601 14.31 7.91 -32.42
N GLY A 602 13.88 6.70 -32.79
CA GLY A 602 13.27 5.72 -31.90
C GLY A 602 11.81 5.42 -32.24
N GLY A 603 11.54 4.19 -32.67
CA GLY A 603 10.21 3.70 -33.02
C GLY A 603 9.39 3.17 -31.85
N GLY A 604 9.59 3.68 -30.63
CA GLY A 604 8.70 3.40 -29.50
C GLY A 604 7.41 4.23 -29.58
N PRO A 605 6.45 4.05 -28.64
CA PRO A 605 5.18 4.78 -28.64
C PRO A 605 5.36 6.29 -28.78
N THR A 606 6.24 6.91 -27.99
CA THR A 606 6.48 8.35 -28.02
C THR A 606 6.92 8.86 -29.40
N GLY A 607 7.85 8.17 -30.07
CA GLY A 607 8.35 8.59 -31.37
C GLY A 607 7.32 8.37 -32.48
N VAL A 608 6.59 7.26 -32.42
CA VAL A 608 5.50 6.95 -33.35
C VAL A 608 4.36 7.95 -33.22
N GLU A 609 3.88 8.21 -32.00
CA GLU A 609 2.81 9.18 -31.76
C GLU A 609 3.21 10.60 -32.15
N PHE A 610 4.46 11.00 -31.88
CA PHE A 610 4.96 12.30 -32.34
C PHE A 610 5.03 12.39 -33.87
N ALA A 611 5.56 11.37 -34.54
CA ALA A 611 5.64 11.36 -36.01
C ALA A 611 4.25 11.44 -36.64
N ALA A 612 3.26 10.76 -36.05
CA ALA A 612 1.87 10.81 -36.46
C ALA A 612 1.23 12.20 -36.22
N GLU A 613 1.40 12.77 -35.04
CA GLU A 613 0.88 14.11 -34.71
C GLU A 613 1.51 15.20 -35.58
N LEU A 614 2.82 15.10 -35.85
CA LEU A 614 3.54 15.98 -36.77
C LEU A 614 3.00 15.83 -38.19
N PHE A 615 2.80 14.60 -38.67
CA PHE A 615 2.23 14.36 -39.99
C PHE A 615 0.83 14.98 -40.11
N ASP A 616 -0.04 14.81 -39.11
CA ASP A 616 -1.37 15.39 -39.16
C ASP A 616 -1.32 16.93 -39.20
N LEU A 617 -0.44 17.57 -38.40
CA LEU A 617 -0.21 19.03 -38.47
C LEU A 617 0.19 19.47 -39.89
N LEU A 618 1.14 18.75 -40.50
CA LEU A 618 1.69 19.07 -41.82
C LEU A 618 0.69 18.86 -42.97
N ASN A 619 -0.35 18.05 -42.80
CA ASN A 619 -1.36 17.82 -43.84
C ASN A 619 -2.64 18.62 -43.61
N GLU A 620 -3.11 18.69 -42.38
CA GLU A 620 -4.40 19.30 -42.04
C GLU A 620 -4.30 20.82 -41.95
N ASP A 621 -3.29 21.35 -41.25
CA ASP A 621 -3.20 22.78 -40.94
C ASP A 621 -2.22 23.52 -41.88
N LEU A 622 -1.04 22.95 -42.14
CA LEU A 622 -0.01 23.59 -42.98
C LEU A 622 -0.54 24.02 -44.35
N THR A 623 -1.36 23.16 -44.98
CA THR A 623 -1.91 23.39 -46.33
C THR A 623 -2.89 24.57 -46.41
N GLN A 624 -3.40 25.03 -45.27
CA GLN A 624 -4.34 26.15 -45.17
C GLN A 624 -3.62 27.49 -45.03
N TYR A 625 -2.49 27.51 -44.33
CA TYR A 625 -1.83 28.76 -43.90
C TYR A 625 -0.47 29.03 -44.56
N PHE A 626 0.26 28.00 -45.01
CA PHE A 626 1.59 28.15 -45.60
C PHE A 626 1.57 28.00 -47.14
N PRO A 627 2.58 28.52 -47.86
CA PRO A 627 2.68 28.34 -49.30
C PRO A 627 2.66 26.87 -49.69
N ARG A 628 1.89 26.51 -50.72
CA ARG A 628 1.71 25.11 -51.16
C ARG A 628 3.03 24.40 -51.52
N LEU A 629 4.04 25.15 -51.96
CA LEU A 629 5.37 24.62 -52.26
C LEU A 629 5.99 23.93 -51.03
N ILE A 630 5.82 24.51 -49.84
CA ILE A 630 6.37 23.99 -48.58
C ILE A 630 5.91 22.54 -48.39
N ARG A 631 4.62 22.26 -48.56
CA ARG A 631 4.06 20.91 -48.41
C ARG A 631 4.73 19.88 -49.33
N ASN A 632 5.17 20.26 -50.53
CA ASN A 632 5.80 19.34 -51.48
C ASN A 632 7.23 18.95 -51.10
N GLU A 633 7.88 19.78 -50.26
CA GLU A 633 9.28 19.58 -49.86
C GLU A 633 9.43 19.02 -48.44
N VAL A 634 8.33 18.88 -47.70
CA VAL A 634 8.34 18.27 -46.36
C VAL A 634 8.64 16.78 -46.43
N SER A 635 9.51 16.31 -45.54
CA SER A 635 9.79 14.89 -45.34
C SER A 635 9.86 14.54 -43.86
N VAL A 636 9.26 13.40 -43.50
CA VAL A 636 9.27 12.88 -42.12
C VAL A 636 9.90 11.49 -42.14
N HIS A 637 10.96 11.32 -41.36
CA HIS A 637 11.72 10.07 -41.27
C HIS A 637 11.72 9.55 -39.84
N LEU A 638 11.43 8.26 -39.64
CA LEU A 638 11.49 7.59 -38.35
C LEU A 638 12.57 6.52 -38.38
N ILE A 639 13.64 6.71 -37.61
CA ILE A 639 14.77 5.80 -37.52
C ILE A 639 14.57 4.84 -36.34
N GLN A 640 14.56 3.54 -36.63
CA GLN A 640 14.36 2.48 -35.64
C GLN A 640 15.43 1.40 -35.75
N SER A 641 16.08 1.09 -34.62
CA SER A 641 17.22 0.17 -34.58
C SER A 641 16.88 -1.30 -34.82
N ARG A 642 15.62 -1.69 -34.58
CA ARG A 642 15.11 -3.06 -34.72
C ARG A 642 14.32 -3.20 -36.03
N GLY A 643 13.90 -4.43 -36.34
CA GLY A 643 13.15 -4.74 -37.55
C GLY A 643 11.74 -4.13 -37.62
N HIS A 644 11.18 -3.73 -36.47
CA HIS A 644 9.85 -3.12 -36.39
C HIS A 644 9.77 -1.93 -35.43
N ILE A 645 8.83 -1.02 -35.69
CA ILE A 645 8.35 -0.01 -34.72
C ILE A 645 7.36 -0.64 -33.74
N LEU A 646 7.08 0.02 -32.60
CA LEU A 646 6.19 -0.49 -31.55
C LEU A 646 6.53 -1.93 -31.10
N ASN A 647 7.83 -2.23 -30.96
CA ASN A 647 8.35 -3.57 -30.66
C ASN A 647 7.91 -4.17 -29.30
N THR A 648 7.19 -3.40 -28.48
CA THR A 648 6.57 -3.86 -27.23
C THR A 648 5.11 -4.29 -27.41
N TYR A 649 4.57 -4.18 -28.62
CA TYR A 649 3.21 -4.56 -29.01
C TYR A 649 3.28 -5.85 -29.83
N ASP A 650 2.13 -6.49 -30.01
CA ASP A 650 1.97 -7.58 -30.97
C ASP A 650 2.48 -7.21 -32.38
N GLU A 651 3.07 -8.17 -33.09
CA GLU A 651 3.63 -7.99 -34.43
C GLU A 651 2.58 -7.47 -35.43
N ALA A 652 1.32 -7.89 -35.30
CA ALA A 652 0.24 -7.41 -36.15
C ALA A 652 -0.01 -5.90 -35.99
N VAL A 653 0.15 -5.38 -34.77
CA VAL A 653 0.03 -3.94 -34.48
C VAL A 653 1.20 -3.18 -35.12
N SER A 654 2.40 -3.73 -35.03
CA SER A 654 3.61 -3.13 -35.60
C SER A 654 3.52 -3.02 -37.13
N LYS A 655 3.11 -4.10 -37.80
CA LYS A 655 2.88 -4.12 -39.26
C LYS A 655 1.80 -3.14 -39.70
N TYR A 656 0.68 -3.09 -38.97
CA TYR A 656 -0.39 -2.13 -39.26
C TYR A 656 0.11 -0.67 -39.17
N ALA A 657 0.93 -0.36 -38.17
CA ALA A 657 1.52 0.97 -38.02
C ALA A 657 2.48 1.31 -39.16
N GLU A 658 3.33 0.37 -39.58
CA GLU A 658 4.26 0.52 -40.70
C GLU A 658 3.52 0.73 -42.04
N ASP A 659 2.50 -0.08 -42.30
CA ASP A 659 1.65 0.05 -43.50
C ASP A 659 0.93 1.40 -43.54
N ARG A 660 0.50 1.90 -42.38
CA ARG A 660 -0.14 3.20 -42.29
C ARG A 660 0.84 4.34 -42.53
N PHE A 661 2.01 4.31 -41.90
CA PHE A 661 3.05 5.31 -42.10
C PHE A 661 3.54 5.36 -43.55
N SER A 662 3.63 4.20 -44.21
CA SER A 662 3.92 4.13 -45.64
C SER A 662 2.89 4.87 -46.50
N ARG A 663 1.58 4.70 -46.20
CA ARG A 663 0.49 5.45 -46.89
C ARG A 663 0.53 6.94 -46.57
N ASP A 664 0.89 7.26 -45.34
CA ASP A 664 1.03 8.62 -44.84
C ASP A 664 2.41 9.22 -45.19
N GLN A 665 3.17 8.66 -46.14
CA GLN A 665 4.46 9.22 -46.59
C GLN A 665 5.48 9.48 -45.46
N VAL A 666 5.33 8.82 -44.31
CA VAL A 666 6.29 8.82 -43.20
C VAL A 666 7.26 7.67 -43.44
N GLN A 667 8.53 8.00 -43.71
CA GLN A 667 9.53 7.01 -44.07
C GLN A 667 10.06 6.30 -42.82
N VAL A 668 9.69 5.04 -42.65
CA VAL A 668 10.18 4.20 -41.54
C VAL A 668 11.48 3.51 -41.96
N LEU A 669 12.57 3.90 -41.33
CA LEU A 669 13.91 3.34 -41.53
C LEU A 669 14.18 2.32 -40.40
N THR A 670 13.76 1.07 -40.61
CA THR A 670 14.03 -0.04 -39.67
C THR A 670 15.45 -0.57 -39.83
N ASN A 671 15.89 -1.39 -38.88
CA ASN A 671 17.26 -1.92 -38.79
C ASN A 671 18.33 -0.83 -38.91
N SER A 672 18.00 0.38 -38.46
CA SER A 672 18.79 1.60 -38.64
C SER A 672 19.16 2.19 -37.28
N ARG A 673 20.46 2.34 -37.02
CA ARG A 673 21.00 2.85 -35.75
C ARG A 673 21.71 4.17 -35.98
N VAL A 674 21.32 5.19 -35.24
CA VAL A 674 22.00 6.50 -35.27
C VAL A 674 23.42 6.34 -34.73
N LYS A 675 24.38 6.92 -35.46
CA LYS A 675 25.81 6.93 -35.11
C LYS A 675 26.23 8.29 -34.55
N GLU A 676 25.79 9.37 -35.20
CA GLU A 676 26.16 10.75 -34.85
C GLU A 676 25.09 11.71 -35.37
N VAL A 677 24.82 12.76 -34.59
CA VAL A 677 23.88 13.83 -34.95
C VAL A 677 24.66 15.14 -35.09
N GLN A 678 24.75 15.66 -36.31
CA GLN A 678 25.38 16.95 -36.60
C GLN A 678 24.31 18.05 -36.61
N SER A 679 24.71 19.32 -36.77
CA SER A 679 23.78 20.45 -36.72
C SER A 679 22.80 20.50 -37.91
N ASP A 680 23.21 19.97 -39.05
CA ASP A 680 22.54 20.06 -40.35
C ASP A 680 22.13 18.69 -40.93
N LYS A 681 22.68 17.60 -40.40
CA LYS A 681 22.43 16.23 -40.87
C LYS A 681 22.58 15.17 -39.77
N ILE A 682 22.03 13.99 -40.02
CA ILE A 682 22.17 12.81 -39.16
C ILE A 682 22.88 11.67 -39.89
N LEU A 683 23.78 10.99 -39.20
CA LEU A 683 24.49 9.81 -39.69
C LEU A 683 23.95 8.56 -39.01
N PHE A 684 23.54 7.57 -39.80
CA PHE A 684 23.02 6.31 -39.27
C PHE A 684 23.53 5.11 -40.08
N THR A 685 23.68 3.99 -39.40
CA THR A 685 24.02 2.71 -40.03
C THR A 685 22.74 1.92 -40.27
N GLN A 686 22.58 1.34 -41.45
CA GLN A 686 21.45 0.50 -41.80
C GLN A 686 21.95 -0.86 -42.31
N LYS A 687 21.28 -1.94 -41.91
CA LYS A 687 21.53 -3.25 -42.51
C LYS A 687 20.84 -3.35 -43.85
N ASP A 688 21.55 -3.75 -44.89
CA ASP A 688 20.98 -4.05 -46.20
C ASP A 688 20.31 -5.44 -46.24
N GLU A 689 19.74 -5.79 -47.39
CA GLU A 689 19.09 -7.09 -47.62
C GLU A 689 20.07 -8.29 -47.52
N HIS A 690 21.38 -8.04 -47.64
CA HIS A 690 22.44 -9.04 -47.50
C HIS A 690 23.01 -9.10 -46.07
N GLY A 691 22.53 -8.25 -45.15
CA GLY A 691 22.97 -8.18 -43.76
C GLY A 691 24.20 -7.31 -43.52
N GLU A 692 24.76 -6.70 -44.56
CA GLU A 692 25.90 -5.79 -44.49
C GLU A 692 25.47 -4.42 -43.95
N THR A 693 26.35 -3.79 -43.16
CA THR A 693 26.02 -2.54 -42.47
C THR A 693 26.56 -1.35 -43.25
N ILE A 694 25.67 -0.62 -43.92
CA ILE A 694 26.00 0.60 -44.68
C ILE A 694 25.76 1.86 -43.84
N THR A 695 26.62 2.86 -43.97
CA THR A 695 26.40 4.17 -43.34
C THR A 695 25.72 5.10 -44.33
N LYS A 696 24.59 5.68 -43.92
CA LYS A 696 23.81 6.66 -44.67
C LYS A 696 23.81 8.00 -43.93
N GLU A 697 23.61 9.07 -44.68
CA GLU A 697 23.42 10.41 -44.16
C GLU A 697 22.07 10.98 -44.62
N LEU A 698 21.47 11.82 -43.78
CA LEU A 698 20.19 12.46 -44.07
C LEU A 698 20.23 13.92 -43.58
N PRO A 699 20.05 14.92 -44.46
CA PRO A 699 19.91 16.32 -44.05
C PRO A 699 18.68 16.51 -43.17
N MET A 700 18.75 17.39 -42.18
CA MET A 700 17.64 17.64 -41.25
C MET A 700 17.59 19.10 -40.76
N GLY A 701 16.38 19.58 -40.54
CA GLY A 701 16.11 20.84 -39.86
C GLY A 701 15.66 20.61 -38.41
N PHE A 702 15.18 19.41 -38.12
CA PHE A 702 14.64 19.01 -36.84
C PHE A 702 14.99 17.55 -36.55
N CYS A 703 15.47 17.29 -35.34
CA CYS A 703 15.69 15.95 -34.82
C CYS A 703 14.97 15.79 -33.48
N LEU A 704 14.11 14.79 -33.35
CA LEU A 704 13.58 14.32 -32.07
C LEU A 704 14.33 13.07 -31.63
N TRP A 705 14.83 13.07 -30.40
CA TRP A 705 15.39 11.88 -29.75
C TRP A 705 14.42 11.34 -28.70
N SER A 706 13.74 10.24 -29.04
CA SER A 706 12.71 9.61 -28.19
C SER A 706 13.08 8.19 -27.75
N THR A 707 14.38 7.86 -27.76
CA THR A 707 14.89 6.54 -27.37
C THR A 707 15.84 6.61 -26.19
N GLY A 708 15.81 5.56 -25.37
CA GLY A 708 16.74 5.37 -24.27
C GLY A 708 16.39 6.09 -22.98
N VAL A 709 16.41 5.31 -21.91
CA VAL A 709 16.30 5.80 -20.54
C VAL A 709 17.55 5.44 -19.74
N SER A 710 17.93 6.32 -18.83
CA SER A 710 19.07 6.15 -17.91
C SER A 710 18.68 6.62 -16.51
N GLN A 711 19.51 6.27 -15.54
CA GLN A 711 19.38 6.75 -14.16
C GLN A 711 19.60 8.26 -14.10
N THR A 712 18.83 8.91 -13.23
CA THR A 712 19.10 10.30 -12.82
C THR A 712 20.42 10.38 -12.05
N ASP A 713 21.05 11.57 -11.99
CA ASP A 713 22.29 11.75 -11.21
C ASP A 713 22.08 11.42 -9.72
N PHE A 714 20.89 11.73 -9.19
CA PHE A 714 20.49 11.34 -7.83
C PHE A 714 20.48 9.82 -7.66
N SER A 715 19.86 9.09 -8.59
CA SER A 715 19.82 7.62 -8.54
C SER A 715 21.22 7.00 -8.64
N LYS A 716 22.12 7.58 -9.44
CA LYS A 716 23.52 7.13 -9.51
C LYS A 716 24.25 7.33 -8.18
N ASN A 717 24.14 8.51 -7.58
CA ASN A 717 24.73 8.80 -6.26
C ASN A 717 24.20 7.83 -5.18
N VAL A 718 22.88 7.59 -5.16
CA VAL A 718 22.29 6.61 -4.23
C VAL A 718 22.82 5.20 -4.47
N ALA A 719 22.94 4.76 -5.72
CA ALA A 719 23.49 3.44 -6.05
C ALA A 719 24.97 3.33 -5.62
N GLU A 720 25.78 4.35 -5.89
CA GLU A 720 27.20 4.42 -5.50
C GLU A 720 27.37 4.35 -3.98
N LYS A 721 26.52 5.05 -3.21
CA LYS A 721 26.53 4.99 -1.74
C LYS A 721 26.19 3.62 -1.17
N LEU A 722 25.33 2.84 -1.85
CA LEU A 722 24.93 1.50 -1.43
C LEU A 722 25.90 0.41 -1.91
N GLY A 723 26.79 0.73 -2.84
CA GLY A 723 27.87 -0.15 -3.30
C GLY A 723 27.36 -1.42 -3.97
N ASP A 724 27.96 -2.55 -3.62
CA ASP A 724 27.78 -3.84 -4.32
C ASP A 724 26.35 -4.42 -4.22
N THR A 725 25.49 -3.88 -3.36
CA THR A 725 24.08 -4.31 -3.26
C THR A 725 23.23 -3.79 -4.41
N GLN A 726 23.72 -2.81 -5.18
CA GLN A 726 23.04 -2.20 -6.32
C GLN A 726 23.77 -2.57 -7.61
N THR A 727 23.38 -3.70 -8.21
CA THR A 727 24.10 -4.27 -9.36
C THR A 727 23.64 -3.70 -10.71
N ASN A 728 22.43 -3.12 -10.75
CA ASN A 728 21.79 -2.67 -11.98
C ASN A 728 22.26 -1.27 -12.40
N ARG A 729 22.74 -1.16 -13.65
CA ARG A 729 23.25 0.10 -14.23
C ARG A 729 22.15 1.04 -14.76
N HIS A 730 20.90 0.58 -14.82
CA HIS A 730 19.80 1.29 -15.48
C HIS A 730 18.73 1.81 -14.51
N ALA A 731 18.60 1.21 -13.32
CA ALA A 731 17.61 1.60 -12.32
C ALA A 731 18.06 1.16 -10.93
N LEU A 732 17.51 1.78 -9.87
CA LEU A 732 17.70 1.33 -8.50
C LEU A 732 16.99 0.00 -8.29
N GLU A 733 17.68 -0.95 -7.68
CA GLU A 733 17.13 -2.27 -7.39
C GLU A 733 16.30 -2.24 -6.11
N THR A 734 15.07 -2.76 -6.22
CA THR A 734 14.17 -2.95 -5.10
C THR A 734 13.82 -4.41 -4.91
N ASP A 735 13.43 -4.77 -3.70
CA ASP A 735 12.77 -6.04 -3.47
C ASP A 735 11.31 -6.04 -3.98
N SER A 736 10.59 -7.12 -3.73
CA SER A 736 9.19 -7.27 -4.14
C SER A 736 8.20 -6.46 -3.31
N HIS A 737 8.61 -5.87 -2.19
CA HIS A 737 7.86 -4.87 -1.44
C HIS A 737 8.18 -3.44 -1.88
N LEU A 738 8.98 -3.27 -2.93
CA LEU A 738 9.48 -2.00 -3.48
C LEU A 738 10.42 -1.25 -2.54
N ARG A 739 11.04 -1.95 -1.57
CA ARG A 739 12.07 -1.38 -0.69
C ARG A 739 13.40 -1.33 -1.42
N LEU A 740 14.16 -0.25 -1.22
CA LEU A 740 15.47 -0.09 -1.83
C LEU A 740 16.46 -1.09 -1.24
N VAL A 741 17.06 -1.92 -2.09
CA VAL A 741 17.99 -2.97 -1.64
C VAL A 741 19.28 -2.33 -1.14
N GLY A 742 19.73 -2.73 0.05
CA GLY A 742 20.89 -2.16 0.74
C GLY A 742 20.56 -1.02 1.72
N ALA A 743 19.37 -0.43 1.63
CA ALA A 743 18.91 0.55 2.63
C ALA A 743 18.36 -0.14 3.89
N PRO A 744 18.28 0.57 5.04
CA PRO A 744 17.63 0.05 6.24
C PRO A 744 16.20 -0.46 5.97
N LEU A 745 15.86 -1.61 6.55
CA LEU A 745 14.63 -2.34 6.25
C LEU A 745 13.39 -1.52 6.63
N GLY A 746 12.54 -1.22 5.65
CA GLY A 746 11.26 -0.54 5.88
C GLY A 746 11.32 1.00 5.91
N ASP A 747 12.51 1.59 5.71
CA ASP A 747 12.70 3.04 5.72
C ASP A 747 12.65 3.64 4.30
N VAL A 748 13.25 2.99 3.30
CA VAL A 748 13.42 3.56 1.95
C VAL A 748 12.81 2.69 0.86
N TYR A 749 12.04 3.33 -0.02
CA TYR A 749 11.32 2.71 -1.13
C TYR A 749 11.63 3.44 -2.44
N ALA A 750 11.52 2.75 -3.58
CA ALA A 750 11.70 3.36 -4.90
C ALA A 750 10.66 2.88 -5.92
N ILE A 751 10.05 3.81 -6.66
CA ILE A 751 8.94 3.54 -7.59
C ILE A 751 9.09 4.29 -8.91
N GLY A 752 8.40 3.82 -9.95
CA GLY A 752 8.44 4.41 -11.28
C GLY A 752 9.76 4.13 -11.99
N ASP A 753 10.11 4.95 -12.98
CA ASP A 753 11.21 4.64 -13.91
C ASP A 753 12.61 4.64 -13.26
N CYS A 754 12.76 5.20 -12.06
CA CYS A 754 14.02 5.15 -11.34
C CYS A 754 14.31 3.80 -10.69
N SER A 755 13.34 2.87 -10.64
CA SER A 755 13.51 1.58 -9.99
C SER A 755 13.13 0.36 -10.84
N THR A 756 13.69 -0.78 -10.46
CA THR A 756 13.29 -2.10 -10.94
C THR A 756 13.28 -3.09 -9.78
N VAL A 757 12.34 -4.03 -9.81
CA VAL A 757 12.34 -5.15 -8.88
C VAL A 757 13.46 -6.12 -9.28
N GLN A 758 14.20 -6.63 -8.31
CA GLN A 758 15.25 -7.62 -8.54
C GLN A 758 14.67 -8.93 -9.10
N ASN A 759 15.38 -9.50 -10.07
CA ASN A 759 15.02 -10.73 -10.76
C ASN A 759 15.97 -11.90 -10.42
N ASN A 760 16.83 -11.77 -9.41
CA ASN A 760 17.85 -12.75 -9.06
C ASN A 760 17.32 -13.82 -8.09
N VAL A 761 16.43 -14.68 -8.59
CA VAL A 761 15.87 -15.79 -7.80
C VAL A 761 16.97 -16.77 -7.41
N ALA A 762 17.93 -17.05 -8.30
CA ALA A 762 19.00 -18.02 -8.06
C ALA A 762 19.94 -17.60 -6.92
N ASP A 763 20.26 -16.30 -6.80
CA ASP A 763 21.11 -15.78 -5.74
C ASP A 763 20.47 -15.98 -4.35
N ASN A 764 19.14 -15.98 -4.32
CA ASN A 764 18.35 -16.21 -3.11
C ASN A 764 18.12 -17.71 -2.81
N LEU A 765 18.68 -18.64 -3.60
CA LEU A 765 18.52 -20.09 -3.40
C LEU A 765 18.86 -20.52 -1.98
N VAL A 766 20.00 -20.07 -1.46
CA VAL A 766 20.43 -20.40 -0.09
C VAL A 766 19.40 -19.91 0.92
N SER A 767 18.87 -18.70 0.77
CA SER A 767 17.83 -18.17 1.66
C SER A 767 16.55 -19.00 1.65
N PHE A 768 16.15 -19.53 0.48
CA PHE A 768 14.97 -20.38 0.36
C PHE A 768 15.17 -21.74 1.03
N LEU A 769 16.38 -22.29 0.91
CA LEU A 769 16.75 -23.60 1.45
C LEU A 769 17.07 -23.54 2.94
N ASN A 770 17.52 -22.40 3.50
CA ASN A 770 17.93 -22.27 4.90
C ASN A 770 16.89 -22.82 5.89
N ASN A 771 15.60 -22.53 5.67
CA ASN A 771 14.55 -23.05 6.56
C ASN A 771 14.37 -24.57 6.44
N LEU A 772 14.44 -25.12 5.23
CA LEU A 772 14.33 -26.57 4.99
C LEU A 772 15.56 -27.32 5.51
N ALA A 773 16.73 -26.70 5.34
CA ALA A 773 18.00 -27.22 5.80
C ALA A 773 18.07 -27.22 7.34
N TYR A 774 17.55 -26.16 7.99
CA TYR A 774 17.40 -26.07 9.44
C TYR A 774 16.44 -27.13 9.98
N GLU A 775 15.25 -27.31 9.38
CA GLU A 775 14.29 -28.35 9.75
C GLU A 775 14.88 -29.77 9.67
N LYS A 776 15.82 -30.01 8.74
CA LYS A 776 16.49 -31.31 8.56
C LYS A 776 17.88 -31.43 9.19
N GLY A 777 18.40 -30.38 9.83
CA GLY A 777 19.75 -30.34 10.41
C GLY A 777 20.87 -30.59 9.38
N ARG A 778 20.72 -30.14 8.13
CA ARG A 778 21.70 -30.31 7.04
C ARG A 778 22.20 -28.95 6.53
N ASP A 779 23.34 -28.94 5.84
CA ASP A 779 23.80 -27.74 5.11
C ASP A 779 22.97 -27.56 3.83
N PRO A 780 22.38 -26.36 3.56
CA PRO A 780 21.65 -26.05 2.33
C PRO A 780 22.34 -26.53 1.04
N LYS A 781 23.68 -26.50 0.98
CA LYS A 781 24.44 -26.85 -0.23
C LYS A 781 24.56 -28.35 -0.48
N THR A 782 24.30 -29.17 0.54
CA THR A 782 24.40 -30.64 0.48
C THR A 782 23.03 -31.32 0.47
N MET A 783 21.97 -30.53 0.40
CA MET A 783 20.59 -30.99 0.51
C MET A 783 20.04 -31.40 -0.86
N HIS A 784 19.47 -32.59 -0.91
CA HIS A 784 18.62 -33.03 -2.02
C HIS A 784 17.16 -32.79 -1.63
N ILE A 785 16.36 -32.23 -2.56
CA ILE A 785 14.95 -31.95 -2.32
C ILE A 785 14.05 -32.87 -3.15
N GLU A 786 13.02 -33.41 -2.53
CA GLU A 786 11.98 -34.17 -3.23
C GLU A 786 10.99 -33.22 -3.92
N PHE A 787 10.20 -33.75 -4.86
CA PHE A 787 9.17 -32.95 -5.55
C PHE A 787 8.17 -32.26 -4.60
N SER A 788 7.80 -32.91 -3.49
CA SER A 788 6.90 -32.35 -2.49
C SER A 788 7.48 -31.10 -1.81
N GLU A 789 8.79 -31.06 -1.64
CA GLU A 789 9.56 -29.97 -1.04
C GLU A 789 9.82 -28.87 -2.06
N TRP A 790 10.09 -29.26 -3.32
CA TRP A 790 10.15 -28.34 -4.44
C TRP A 790 8.87 -27.52 -4.59
N ILE A 791 7.69 -28.12 -4.36
CA ILE A 791 6.43 -27.36 -4.35
C ILE A 791 6.45 -26.27 -3.25
N GLN A 792 7.02 -26.54 -2.08
CA GLN A 792 7.11 -25.57 -0.99
C GLN A 792 8.08 -24.44 -1.34
N VAL A 793 9.25 -24.77 -1.88
CA VAL A 793 10.25 -23.81 -2.38
C VAL A 793 9.64 -22.95 -3.47
N GLY A 794 9.01 -23.56 -4.48
CA GLY A 794 8.32 -22.85 -5.57
C GLY A 794 7.20 -21.92 -5.06
N ARG A 795 6.45 -22.31 -4.03
CA ARG A 795 5.46 -21.42 -3.38
C ARG A 795 6.11 -20.23 -2.69
N ARG A 796 7.27 -20.41 -2.05
CA ARG A 796 8.02 -19.32 -1.40
C ARG A 796 8.59 -18.37 -2.45
N ILE A 797 9.20 -18.91 -3.50
CA ILE A 797 9.69 -18.12 -4.63
C ILE A 797 8.56 -17.31 -5.25
N ARG A 798 7.37 -17.88 -5.49
CA ARG A 798 6.22 -17.14 -6.03
C ARG A 798 5.73 -15.99 -5.13
N ARG A 799 5.90 -16.10 -3.80
CA ARG A 799 5.55 -15.02 -2.87
C ARG A 799 6.60 -13.92 -2.88
N GLN A 800 7.88 -14.28 -2.84
CA GLN A 800 8.97 -13.31 -2.77
C GLN A 800 9.33 -12.71 -4.13
N PHE A 801 9.12 -13.45 -5.23
CA PHE A 801 9.38 -13.04 -6.61
C PHE A 801 8.15 -13.29 -7.47
N PRO A 802 7.11 -12.45 -7.36
CA PRO A 802 5.87 -12.66 -8.12
C PRO A 802 6.05 -12.69 -9.63
N GLN A 803 7.08 -12.04 -10.18
CA GLN A 803 7.43 -12.07 -11.61
C GLN A 803 7.73 -13.50 -12.11
N ALA A 804 8.31 -14.34 -11.25
CA ALA A 804 8.62 -15.74 -11.56
C ALA A 804 7.37 -16.63 -11.59
N SER A 805 6.19 -16.12 -11.22
CA SER A 805 4.98 -16.92 -11.09
C SER A 805 4.56 -17.60 -12.39
N GLU A 806 4.73 -16.94 -13.55
CA GLU A 806 4.41 -17.52 -14.85
C GLU A 806 5.32 -18.71 -15.18
N HIS A 807 6.63 -18.56 -14.96
CA HIS A 807 7.61 -19.63 -15.16
C HIS A 807 7.39 -20.80 -14.18
N LEU A 808 6.91 -20.52 -12.97
CA LEU A 808 6.66 -21.51 -11.92
C LEU A 808 5.23 -22.11 -11.93
N LYS A 809 4.46 -21.93 -13.02
CA LYS A 809 3.11 -22.53 -13.14
C LYS A 809 3.13 -24.06 -13.18
N ARG A 810 4.16 -24.63 -13.82
CA ARG A 810 4.31 -26.07 -14.09
C ARG A 810 5.54 -26.65 -13.43
N LEU A 811 5.50 -26.66 -12.09
CA LEU A 811 6.59 -27.18 -11.25
C LEU A 811 6.88 -28.66 -11.55
N ASP A 812 5.87 -29.42 -11.97
CA ASP A 812 5.97 -30.81 -12.44
C ASP A 812 6.97 -30.95 -13.59
N LYS A 813 6.73 -30.23 -14.69
CA LYS A 813 7.60 -30.30 -15.87
C LYS A 813 8.96 -29.68 -15.65
N LEU A 814 9.04 -28.64 -14.82
CA LEU A 814 10.32 -28.05 -14.45
C LEU A 814 11.15 -28.99 -13.58
N PHE A 815 10.53 -29.77 -12.69
CA PHE A 815 11.26 -30.75 -11.91
C PHE A 815 11.81 -31.87 -12.81
N GLU A 816 10.95 -32.46 -13.65
CA GLU A 816 11.35 -33.52 -14.60
C GLU A 816 12.42 -33.07 -15.62
N ALA A 817 12.40 -31.80 -16.04
CA ALA A 817 13.35 -31.31 -17.03
C ALA A 817 14.77 -31.08 -16.48
N TYR A 818 14.93 -30.95 -15.16
CA TYR A 818 16.21 -30.59 -14.52
C TYR A 818 16.73 -31.65 -13.55
N ASP A 819 15.93 -32.66 -13.20
CA ASP A 819 16.39 -33.92 -12.62
C ASP A 819 17.12 -34.73 -13.71
N LYS A 820 18.40 -34.38 -13.94
CA LYS A 820 19.19 -34.93 -15.05
C LYS A 820 19.60 -36.37 -14.80
N ASP A 821 19.79 -36.73 -13.53
CA ASP A 821 20.19 -38.06 -13.10
C ASP A 821 19.00 -39.02 -12.89
N GLN A 822 17.75 -38.51 -13.01
CA GLN A 822 16.51 -39.25 -12.78
C GLN A 822 16.45 -39.87 -11.38
N SER A 823 17.09 -39.23 -10.40
CA SER A 823 17.13 -39.68 -9.01
C SER A 823 15.77 -39.51 -8.31
N GLY A 824 14.87 -38.69 -8.88
CA GLY A 824 13.62 -38.29 -8.23
C GLY A 824 13.81 -37.18 -7.19
N THR A 825 15.00 -36.58 -7.13
CA THR A 825 15.36 -35.46 -6.26
C THR A 825 16.17 -34.41 -7.02
N LEU A 826 16.11 -33.14 -6.62
CA LEU A 826 17.01 -32.12 -7.17
C LEU A 826 18.14 -31.83 -6.19
N ASP A 827 19.38 -31.86 -6.68
CA ASP A 827 20.54 -31.41 -5.93
C ASP A 827 20.71 -29.86 -5.98
N PHE A 828 21.66 -29.33 -5.21
CA PHE A 828 21.92 -27.88 -5.19
C PHE A 828 22.37 -27.31 -6.54
N GLY A 829 23.13 -28.08 -7.32
CA GLY A 829 23.61 -27.70 -8.64
C GLY A 829 22.46 -27.60 -9.65
N GLU A 830 21.60 -28.62 -9.69
CA GLU A 830 20.42 -28.69 -10.56
C GLU A 830 19.39 -27.63 -10.19
N MET A 831 19.12 -27.42 -8.90
CA MET A 831 18.25 -26.34 -8.41
C MET A 831 18.78 -24.97 -8.83
N ARG A 832 20.09 -24.73 -8.67
CA ARG A 832 20.71 -23.47 -9.08
C ARG A 832 20.61 -23.28 -10.58
N GLU A 833 20.85 -24.30 -11.38
CA GLU A 833 20.73 -24.23 -12.84
C GLU A 833 19.30 -23.94 -13.29
N LEU A 834 18.31 -24.58 -12.66
CA LEU A 834 16.88 -24.32 -12.88
C LEU A 834 16.55 -22.85 -12.58
N LEU A 835 16.91 -22.36 -11.39
CA LEU A 835 16.63 -20.97 -11.01
C LEU A 835 17.40 -19.97 -11.88
N MET A 836 18.65 -20.27 -12.26
CA MET A 836 19.41 -19.43 -13.18
C MET A 836 18.75 -19.34 -14.56
N GLN A 837 18.12 -20.41 -15.04
CA GLN A 837 17.34 -20.35 -16.27
C GLN A 837 16.09 -19.49 -16.10
N ILE A 838 15.41 -19.58 -14.95
CA ILE A 838 14.30 -18.67 -14.63
C ILE A 838 14.78 -17.22 -14.67
N ASP A 839 15.87 -16.89 -13.97
CA ASP A 839 16.46 -15.55 -13.94
C ASP A 839 16.80 -15.04 -15.34
N LYS A 840 17.34 -15.90 -16.21
CA LYS A 840 17.65 -15.56 -17.61
C LYS A 840 16.40 -15.24 -18.44
N THR A 841 15.26 -15.87 -18.11
CA THR A 841 13.98 -15.65 -18.80
C THR A 841 13.16 -14.50 -18.19
N LEU A 842 13.44 -14.12 -16.94
CA LEU A 842 12.76 -13.04 -16.25
C LEU A 842 13.12 -11.70 -16.87
N THR A 843 12.13 -11.05 -17.46
CA THR A 843 12.27 -9.68 -17.95
C THR A 843 12.02 -8.68 -16.82
N SER A 844 12.82 -7.62 -16.77
CA SER A 844 12.54 -6.49 -15.89
C SER A 844 11.21 -5.85 -16.30
N LEU A 845 10.46 -5.34 -15.33
CA LEU A 845 9.22 -4.62 -15.63
C LEU A 845 9.46 -3.43 -16.58
N PRO A 846 8.53 -3.12 -17.48
CA PRO A 846 8.69 -2.01 -18.42
C PRO A 846 8.61 -0.66 -17.69
N ALA A 847 9.40 0.33 -18.11
CA ALA A 847 9.37 1.69 -17.59
C ALA A 847 8.16 2.46 -18.16
N THR A 848 7.01 2.36 -17.50
CA THR A 848 5.75 2.94 -17.97
C THR A 848 5.02 3.70 -16.86
N ALA A 849 4.24 4.71 -17.27
CA ALA A 849 3.32 5.43 -16.39
C ALA A 849 2.35 4.49 -15.67
N GLN A 850 1.88 3.44 -16.36
CA GLN A 850 1.01 2.42 -15.78
C GLN A 850 1.68 1.66 -14.63
N ARG A 851 2.93 1.22 -14.81
CA ARG A 851 3.70 0.57 -13.75
C ARG A 851 3.87 1.51 -12.56
N ALA A 852 4.33 2.74 -12.82
CA ALA A 852 4.53 3.75 -11.79
C ALA A 852 3.24 4.02 -11.00
N HIS A 853 2.11 4.17 -11.69
CA HIS A 853 0.80 4.36 -11.07
C HIS A 853 0.41 3.20 -10.15
N GLN A 854 0.53 1.96 -10.63
CA GLN A 854 0.23 0.76 -9.81
C GLN A 854 1.17 0.63 -8.61
N GLN A 855 2.46 0.95 -8.76
CA GLN A 855 3.43 0.97 -7.67
C GLN A 855 3.07 2.02 -6.61
N GLY A 856 2.66 3.23 -7.04
CA GLY A 856 2.21 4.29 -6.15
C GLY A 856 0.95 3.90 -5.37
N GLN A 857 -0.07 3.37 -6.06
CA GLN A 857 -1.28 2.86 -5.40
C GLN A 857 -0.93 1.73 -4.41
N TYR A 858 -0.09 0.78 -4.81
CA TYR A 858 0.34 -0.31 -3.94
C TYR A 858 1.01 0.21 -2.66
N LEU A 859 1.95 1.16 -2.77
CA LEU A 859 2.61 1.74 -1.61
C LEU A 859 1.64 2.49 -0.71
N ALA A 860 0.68 3.24 -1.27
CA ALA A 860 -0.33 3.94 -0.48
C ALA A 860 -1.15 2.98 0.37
N HIS A 861 -1.68 1.93 -0.24
CA HIS A 861 -2.44 0.91 0.47
C HIS A 861 -1.61 0.20 1.54
N LYS A 862 -0.33 -0.08 1.23
CA LYS A 862 0.60 -0.66 2.20
C LYS A 862 0.84 0.28 3.38
N PHE A 863 1.14 1.55 3.12
CA PHE A 863 1.41 2.57 4.14
C PHE A 863 0.20 2.83 5.02
N ASN A 864 -0.99 2.94 4.44
CA ASN A 864 -2.24 3.04 5.20
C ASN A 864 -2.44 1.83 6.12
N LYS A 865 -2.09 0.62 5.66
CA LYS A 865 -2.20 -0.59 6.48
C LYS A 865 -1.13 -0.66 7.57
N LEU A 866 0.09 -0.23 7.28
CA LEU A 866 1.19 -0.12 8.23
C LEU A 866 0.85 0.88 9.34
N ALA A 867 0.34 2.07 9.00
CA ALA A 867 -0.07 3.09 9.97
C ALA A 867 -1.14 2.54 10.94
N ARG A 868 -2.15 1.82 10.40
CA ARG A 868 -3.19 1.16 11.22
C ARG A 868 -2.65 0.02 12.09
N ALA A 869 -1.64 -0.70 11.64
CA ALA A 869 -1.02 -1.80 12.38
C ALA A 869 -0.01 -1.30 13.44
N ALA A 870 0.58 -0.12 13.26
CA ALA A 870 1.69 0.38 14.08
C ALA A 870 1.39 0.41 15.59
N PRO A 871 0.22 0.89 16.06
CA PRO A 871 -0.10 0.85 17.50
C PRO A 871 -0.13 -0.58 18.04
N GLY A 872 -0.68 -1.53 17.29
CA GLY A 872 -0.73 -2.93 17.70
C GLY A 872 0.65 -3.60 17.70
N LEU A 873 1.52 -3.25 16.75
CA LEU A 873 2.90 -3.75 16.69
C LEU A 873 3.74 -3.22 17.87
N ARG A 874 3.64 -1.92 18.16
CA ARG A 874 4.32 -1.28 19.30
C ARG A 874 3.86 -1.88 20.64
N MET A 875 2.56 -2.10 20.81
CA MET A 875 2.01 -2.70 22.05
C MET A 875 2.42 -4.16 22.26
N ASN A 876 2.75 -4.88 21.18
CA ASN A 876 3.21 -6.27 21.24
C ASN A 876 4.75 -6.38 21.20
N GLU A 877 5.47 -5.26 21.32
CA GLU A 877 6.94 -5.19 21.24
C GLU A 877 7.52 -5.86 19.99
N VAL A 878 6.75 -5.89 18.89
CA VAL A 878 7.22 -6.38 17.59
C VAL A 878 8.03 -5.26 16.95
N LEU A 879 9.26 -5.09 17.46
CA LEU A 879 10.25 -4.14 16.98
C LEU A 879 11.16 -4.76 15.91
N ASP A 880 11.30 -6.08 15.92
CA ASP A 880 12.23 -6.82 15.08
C ASP A 880 11.50 -7.66 14.02
N GLY A 881 12.01 -7.62 12.79
CA GLY A 881 11.56 -8.46 11.67
C GLY A 881 11.05 -7.67 10.46
N ASP A 882 10.62 -8.40 9.44
CA ASP A 882 10.08 -7.82 8.21
C ASP A 882 8.60 -7.41 8.40
N LEU A 883 8.38 -6.17 8.88
CA LEU A 883 7.05 -5.61 9.10
C LEU A 883 6.23 -5.48 7.81
N ASP A 884 6.87 -5.13 6.70
CA ASP A 884 6.21 -4.98 5.40
C ASP A 884 5.62 -6.32 4.95
N ASP A 885 6.38 -7.42 5.06
CA ASP A 885 5.93 -8.77 4.70
C ASP A 885 4.86 -9.32 5.66
N ALA A 886 4.93 -8.97 6.94
CA ALA A 886 3.92 -9.33 7.93
C ALA A 886 2.57 -8.63 7.68
N VAL A 887 2.61 -7.36 7.24
CA VAL A 887 1.42 -6.51 7.14
C VAL A 887 0.81 -6.55 5.73
N TYR A 888 1.61 -6.61 4.68
CA TYR A 888 1.13 -6.49 3.30
C TYR A 888 1.72 -7.55 2.38
N LYS A 889 1.10 -7.74 1.21
CA LYS A 889 1.58 -8.69 0.19
C LYS A 889 2.61 -8.02 -0.71
N SER A 890 3.44 -8.80 -1.39
CA SER A 890 4.39 -8.30 -2.40
C SER A 890 3.68 -7.64 -3.59
N PHE A 891 4.36 -6.71 -4.25
CA PHE A 891 3.89 -6.01 -5.44
C PHE A 891 3.73 -6.97 -6.63
N GLN A 892 2.61 -6.82 -7.35
CA GLN A 892 2.30 -7.59 -8.55
C GLN A 892 1.86 -6.62 -9.65
N TYR A 893 2.65 -6.57 -10.73
CA TYR A 893 2.32 -5.76 -11.88
C TYR A 893 1.24 -6.44 -12.72
N HIS A 894 0.19 -5.70 -13.05
CA HIS A 894 -0.87 -6.15 -13.93
C HIS A 894 -0.81 -5.34 -15.23
N HIS A 895 -0.40 -5.96 -16.33
CA HIS A 895 -0.45 -5.33 -17.65
C HIS A 895 -1.92 -5.17 -18.07
N LEU A 896 -2.30 -3.98 -18.54
CA LEU A 896 -3.70 -3.60 -18.84
C LEU A 896 -3.87 -3.36 -20.35
N GLY A 897 -2.86 -3.72 -21.13
CA GLY A 897 -2.73 -3.34 -22.51
C GLY A 897 -1.84 -2.12 -22.74
N SER A 898 -1.55 -1.88 -24.01
CA SER A 898 -0.76 -0.78 -24.54
C SER A 898 -1.56 -0.10 -25.65
N LEU A 899 -1.49 1.24 -25.71
CA LEU A 899 -2.20 2.05 -26.71
C LEU A 899 -1.19 2.88 -27.49
N ALA A 900 -1.42 3.12 -28.78
CA ALA A 900 -0.64 4.10 -29.55
C ALA A 900 -1.51 4.83 -30.57
N TYR A 901 -1.34 6.14 -30.67
CA TYR A 901 -1.90 6.96 -31.73
C TYR A 901 -1.09 6.83 -33.03
N LEU A 902 -1.78 6.75 -34.17
CA LEU A 902 -1.20 6.53 -35.51
C LEU A 902 -1.75 7.50 -36.57
N GLY A 903 -2.14 8.72 -36.17
CA GLY A 903 -2.59 9.77 -37.09
C GLY A 903 -3.97 9.45 -37.65
N ASN A 904 -5.01 10.14 -37.17
CA ASN A 904 -6.42 9.81 -37.49
C ASN A 904 -6.84 8.33 -37.29
N SER A 905 -6.02 7.53 -36.60
CA SER A 905 -6.23 6.11 -36.26
C SER A 905 -5.50 5.82 -34.95
N ALA A 906 -5.85 4.73 -34.28
CA ALA A 906 -5.18 4.27 -33.06
C ALA A 906 -5.16 2.74 -32.98
N VAL A 907 -4.20 2.20 -32.24
CA VAL A 907 -4.06 0.76 -32.00
C VAL A 907 -4.09 0.44 -30.52
N PHE A 908 -4.66 -0.72 -30.20
CA PHE A 908 -4.69 -1.27 -28.85
C PHE A 908 -4.15 -2.69 -28.89
N ASP A 909 -3.22 -2.97 -28.00
CA ASP A 909 -2.80 -4.31 -27.64
C ASP A 909 -3.30 -4.58 -26.22
N LEU A 910 -4.29 -5.45 -26.03
CA LEU A 910 -4.90 -5.71 -24.72
C LEU A 910 -4.27 -6.92 -24.01
N GLY A 911 -3.21 -7.50 -24.58
CA GLY A 911 -2.58 -8.71 -24.07
C GLY A 911 -3.32 -10.00 -24.43
N GLY A 912 -2.64 -11.14 -24.27
CA GLY A 912 -3.23 -12.46 -24.57
C GLY A 912 -3.59 -12.68 -26.05
N GLY A 913 -2.96 -11.93 -26.96
CA GLY A 913 -3.24 -11.98 -28.41
C GLY A 913 -4.47 -11.18 -28.85
N TRP A 914 -5.13 -10.45 -27.95
CA TRP A 914 -6.27 -9.58 -28.31
C TRP A 914 -5.76 -8.20 -28.72
N ASN A 915 -5.87 -7.89 -30.01
CA ASN A 915 -5.54 -6.58 -30.55
C ASN A 915 -6.75 -5.92 -31.24
N VAL A 916 -6.78 -4.60 -31.21
CA VAL A 916 -7.76 -3.78 -31.92
C VAL A 916 -6.98 -2.86 -32.85
N LEU A 917 -7.17 -3.05 -34.14
CA LEU A 917 -6.43 -2.35 -35.18
C LEU A 917 -7.31 -1.29 -35.84
N GLY A 918 -7.09 -0.03 -35.45
CA GLY A 918 -7.37 1.14 -36.29
C GLY A 918 -8.81 1.61 -36.43
N GLY A 919 -8.93 2.73 -37.13
CA GLY A 919 -10.17 3.41 -37.47
C GLY A 919 -10.44 4.65 -36.61
N LEU A 920 -11.34 5.52 -37.08
CA LEU A 920 -11.67 6.76 -36.37
C LEU A 920 -12.32 6.48 -34.99
N TRP A 921 -13.11 5.41 -34.88
CA TRP A 921 -13.67 4.97 -33.61
C TRP A 921 -12.58 4.60 -32.59
N ALA A 922 -11.45 4.04 -33.06
CA ALA A 922 -10.31 3.68 -32.23
C ALA A 922 -9.64 4.93 -31.64
N VAL A 923 -9.60 6.04 -32.39
CA VAL A 923 -9.16 7.35 -31.87
C VAL A 923 -10.06 7.83 -30.74
N TYR A 924 -11.39 7.73 -30.90
CA TYR A 924 -12.32 8.11 -29.82
C TYR A 924 -12.21 7.21 -28.59
N ALA A 925 -11.99 5.91 -28.78
CA ALA A 925 -11.71 4.99 -27.69
C ALA A 925 -10.40 5.36 -26.98
N TRP A 926 -9.34 5.69 -27.73
CA TRP A 926 -8.04 6.12 -27.21
C TRP A 926 -8.20 7.41 -26.39
N ARG A 927 -8.92 8.41 -26.93
CA ARG A 927 -9.24 9.65 -26.22
C ARG A 927 -10.01 9.38 -24.93
N SER A 928 -10.96 8.45 -24.95
CA SER A 928 -11.78 8.10 -23.80
C SER A 928 -10.95 7.47 -22.67
N VAL A 929 -10.01 6.59 -23.00
CA VAL A 929 -9.09 5.97 -22.02
C VAL A 929 -8.24 7.04 -21.35
N TYR A 930 -7.58 7.91 -22.13
CA TYR A 930 -6.73 8.96 -21.57
C TYR A 930 -7.52 10.05 -20.84
N PHE A 931 -8.73 10.38 -21.30
CA PHE A 931 -9.65 11.25 -20.57
C PHE A 931 -9.97 10.68 -19.18
N ALA A 932 -10.29 9.38 -19.09
CA ALA A 932 -10.57 8.73 -17.81
C ALA A 932 -9.33 8.67 -16.89
N GLN A 933 -8.14 8.41 -17.45
CA GLN A 933 -6.89 8.31 -16.69
C GLN A 933 -6.30 9.65 -16.23
N SER A 934 -6.74 10.77 -16.79
CA SER A 934 -6.26 12.09 -16.37
C SER A 934 -6.53 12.37 -14.89
N VAL A 935 -5.64 13.16 -14.27
CA VAL A 935 -5.51 13.25 -12.81
C VAL A 935 -6.64 14.03 -12.15
N SER A 936 -7.19 15.07 -12.79
CA SER A 936 -8.20 15.93 -12.18
C SER A 936 -9.38 16.21 -13.11
N ILE A 937 -10.51 16.60 -12.52
CA ILE A 937 -11.67 17.08 -13.30
C ILE A 937 -11.28 18.31 -14.12
N ARG A 938 -10.40 19.16 -13.59
CA ARG A 938 -9.85 20.32 -14.30
C ARG A 938 -9.15 19.88 -15.59
N THR A 939 -8.19 18.95 -15.52
CA THR A 939 -7.49 18.47 -16.72
C THR A 939 -8.44 17.81 -17.71
N ARG A 940 -9.47 17.09 -17.25
CA ARG A 940 -10.50 16.50 -18.12
C ARG A 940 -11.24 17.56 -18.93
N LEU A 941 -11.73 18.60 -18.26
CA LEU A 941 -12.44 19.70 -18.91
C LEU A 941 -11.54 20.42 -19.92
N LEU A 942 -10.28 20.68 -19.55
CA LEU A 942 -9.31 21.31 -20.45
C LEU A 942 -9.02 20.45 -21.69
N LEU A 943 -8.82 19.14 -21.53
CA LEU A 943 -8.64 18.21 -22.66
C LEU A 943 -9.85 18.20 -23.59
N ALA A 944 -11.07 18.15 -23.03
CA ALA A 944 -12.30 18.22 -23.82
C ALA A 944 -12.42 19.54 -24.59
N MET A 945 -12.08 20.66 -23.95
CA MET A 945 -12.06 21.97 -24.58
C MET A 945 -11.01 22.06 -25.69
N ASP A 946 -9.82 21.52 -25.49
CA ASP A 946 -8.77 21.52 -26.51
C ASP A 946 -9.16 20.69 -27.73
N TRP A 947 -9.71 19.49 -27.54
CA TRP A 947 -10.22 18.70 -28.66
C TRP A 947 -11.37 19.40 -29.38
N ALA A 948 -12.25 20.09 -28.66
CA ALA A 948 -13.32 20.89 -29.26
C ALA A 948 -12.78 22.09 -30.05
N LYS A 949 -11.82 22.84 -29.49
CA LYS A 949 -11.14 23.94 -30.17
C LYS A 949 -10.45 23.45 -31.43
N ARG A 950 -9.68 22.36 -31.35
CA ARG A 950 -9.04 21.76 -32.53
C ARG A 950 -10.07 21.39 -33.60
N ALA A 951 -11.17 20.75 -33.21
CA ALA A 951 -12.19 20.32 -34.16
C ALA A 951 -12.90 21.50 -34.86
N LEU A 952 -13.04 22.64 -34.18
CA LEU A 952 -13.74 23.83 -34.69
C LEU A 952 -12.81 24.80 -35.44
N PHE A 953 -11.55 24.93 -35.02
CA PHE A 953 -10.65 26.00 -35.45
C PHE A 953 -9.28 25.52 -35.97
N GLY A 954 -9.01 24.22 -35.95
CA GLY A 954 -7.68 23.68 -36.26
C GLY A 954 -6.68 23.82 -35.10
N ARG A 955 -5.41 23.54 -35.35
CA ARG A 955 -4.34 23.64 -34.34
C ARG A 955 -3.85 25.08 -34.19
N ASP A 956 -3.35 25.41 -33.00
CA ASP A 956 -2.71 26.70 -32.75
C ASP A 956 -1.28 26.75 -33.32
N MET A 957 -1.04 27.65 -34.27
CA MET A 957 0.23 27.84 -34.98
C MET A 957 1.11 28.97 -34.41
N MET A 958 0.78 29.53 -33.24
CA MET A 958 1.58 30.60 -32.63
C MET A 958 2.85 30.09 -31.93
N THR A 959 3.91 30.91 -32.01
CA THR A 959 5.15 30.78 -31.24
C THR A 959 5.16 31.82 -30.09
N PHE A 960 5.37 31.36 -28.84
CA PHE A 960 5.40 32.20 -27.63
C PHE A 960 6.78 32.43 -27.03
#